data_AF-A0A3N4HGV4-F1
#
_entry.id   AF-A0A3N4HGV4-F1
#
_cell.length_a   1.000
_cell.length_b   1.000
_cell.length_c   1.000
_cell.angle_alpha   90.00
_cell.angle_beta   90.00
_cell.angle_gamma   90.00
#
_symmetry.space_group_name_H-M   'P 1'
#
loop_
_entity.id
_entity.type
_entity.pdbx_description
1 polymer ?
#
loop_
_entity_poly.entity_id
_entity_poly.type
_entity_poly.pdbx_seq_one_letter_code
_entity_poly.pdbx_strand_id
1 'polypeptide(L)'
;MGYPSGMFVPVDESMKARVPSNQGPPPDICAHNFKAAAAKAEKPHSMAKCDETGLFALVCRHDIPLKLMNNYVGERFEYVILILKAFLEVAKVEMDLVDTDIETILTYDVACRLSPFIKRNHPELARLVTVVVNKFHGIAHELRCQVLYGAISHTHLGNTDGEGVGRFWSFLKWLVAAGRESTPENRTLFIEDHSYFQTGRKYLKFGMSLYERYKTAKLLSEKHSARLKTVLGQKLSLKDVSGSVFTVVVDEARLQVEIKSQKEYFASQKSRKVKSVNNIFLARWEEEAIKTRIKAANERFRSGEIDAREHTRLVRQAGNLKEKEAATEVLLKKHKHVRDQWVVGGAMWEAAVKKLDPNRTIYAAILMEEEAERQKGNLSKSGHNLKMRKLRENTHNLMDALKQKPIDWKSGGRLYTRFKCEAIIEQLEDIYAQLLSESAARALQLRNLKARIRGSNKKAAQAFKIVRKFNDLAQTIPAPFTPPLLQKSAFYDKDELLTAPETDETDALWKLEMLRSELCNFGASAPKEVGWPYSAAIRFGIDAFHRTSRAFEEMELIQIEWCRLVQFTSRRTEILLACHKNPSPAIRTQYNLDIFLGLLWDEIRALQSLIKASDLFQRDYPTWIKEEVRKLNEFDENELTQMKALYSECLEKVKQNHQFIEAGFEANEFDGIERETDDIQRDVRDGYMSDAEDSDGEWEELDDEATTEAFDRLPPEED
;
A
#
# COMPACT_ATOMS: atom_id res chain seq x y z
N MET A 1 -12.10 -33.41 20.34
CA MET A 1 -10.88 -32.58 20.35
C MET A 1 -10.67 -32.08 18.94
N GLY A 2 -10.58 -30.76 18.73
CA GLY A 2 -10.40 -30.19 17.39
C GLY A 2 -9.02 -30.51 16.81
N TYR A 3 -8.90 -30.45 15.49
CA TYR A 3 -7.65 -30.63 14.76
C TYR A 3 -6.60 -29.58 15.21
N PRO A 4 -5.48 -29.99 15.83
CA PRO A 4 -4.44 -29.06 16.27
C PRO A 4 -3.55 -28.68 15.09
N SER A 5 -3.88 -27.56 14.46
CA SER A 5 -3.12 -27.01 13.32
C SER A 5 -1.78 -26.41 13.77
N GLY A 6 -0.71 -26.66 13.02
CA GLY A 6 0.61 -26.04 13.24
C GLY A 6 0.74 -24.67 12.55
N MET A 7 -0.07 -24.44 11.50
CA MET A 7 -0.05 -23.24 10.68
C MET A 7 -1.14 -22.22 11.06
N PHE A 8 -2.32 -22.68 11.50
CA PHE A 8 -3.43 -21.79 11.86
C PHE A 8 -3.28 -21.22 13.26
N VAL A 9 -3.38 -19.89 13.35
CA VAL A 9 -3.47 -19.16 14.60
C VAL A 9 -4.92 -19.23 15.11
N PRO A 10 -5.17 -19.77 16.31
CA PRO A 10 -6.52 -19.78 16.88
C PRO A 10 -6.97 -18.36 17.21
N VAL A 11 -8.26 -18.09 16.99
CA VAL A 11 -8.88 -16.81 17.34
C VAL A 11 -9.84 -17.03 18.50
N ASP A 12 -9.68 -16.27 19.57
CA ASP A 12 -10.55 -16.34 20.75
C ASP A 12 -12.00 -16.00 20.42
N GLU A 13 -12.95 -16.69 21.07
CA GLU A 13 -14.40 -16.47 20.89
C GLU A 13 -14.82 -15.01 21.13
N SER A 14 -14.16 -14.32 22.07
CA SER A 14 -14.38 -12.90 22.31
C SER A 14 -14.06 -12.05 21.08
N MET A 15 -12.99 -12.37 20.34
CA MET A 15 -12.60 -11.71 19.11
C MET A 15 -13.47 -12.13 17.92
N LYS A 16 -13.98 -13.36 17.90
CA LYS A 16 -14.94 -13.83 16.88
C LYS A 16 -16.26 -13.05 16.95
N ALA A 17 -16.79 -12.84 18.15
CA ALA A 17 -18.06 -12.15 18.36
C ALA A 17 -17.91 -10.61 18.38
N ARG A 18 -16.82 -10.10 18.95
CA ARG A 18 -16.64 -8.66 19.21
C ARG A 18 -15.19 -8.29 19.50
N VAL A 19 -14.37 -8.06 18.47
CA VAL A 19 -13.14 -7.26 18.69
C VAL A 19 -13.57 -5.84 19.11
N PRO A 20 -12.98 -5.23 20.16
CA PRO A 20 -13.26 -3.85 20.54
C PRO A 20 -13.35 -2.96 19.30
N SER A 21 -14.36 -2.09 19.22
CA SER A 21 -14.38 -1.11 18.13
C SER A 21 -13.18 -0.21 18.33
N ASN A 22 -12.05 -0.53 17.69
CA ASN A 22 -10.83 0.22 17.85
C ASN A 22 -11.15 1.69 17.57
N GLN A 23 -10.60 2.57 18.39
CA GLN A 23 -10.20 3.89 17.94
C GLN A 23 -9.16 3.63 16.83
N GLY A 24 -9.64 3.28 15.64
CA GLY A 24 -8.79 3.07 14.47
C GLY A 24 -7.93 4.31 14.28
N PRO A 25 -6.79 4.18 13.60
CA PRO A 25 -5.98 5.34 13.28
C PRO A 25 -6.91 6.39 12.63
N PRO A 26 -6.74 7.69 12.96
CA PRO A 26 -7.58 8.74 12.41
C PRO A 26 -7.76 8.50 10.91
N PRO A 27 -8.98 8.61 10.38
CA PRO A 27 -9.24 8.33 8.97
C PRO A 27 -8.50 9.26 7.98
N ASP A 28 -7.73 10.20 8.50
CA ASP A 28 -7.08 11.32 7.86
C ASP A 28 -5.56 11.09 7.72
N ILE A 29 -5.12 9.84 7.52
CA ILE A 29 -3.68 9.50 7.37
C ILE A 29 -3.27 9.28 5.91
N CYS A 30 -4.21 8.90 5.03
CA CYS A 30 -3.96 8.80 3.59
C CYS A 30 -5.23 9.16 2.80
N ALA A 31 -5.08 10.01 1.77
CA ALA A 31 -6.15 10.38 0.85
C ALA A 31 -6.74 9.17 0.11
N HIS A 32 -5.91 8.16 -0.16
CA HIS A 32 -6.34 6.89 -0.73
C HIS A 32 -7.45 6.25 0.11
N ASN A 33 -8.45 5.71 -0.57
CA ASN A 33 -9.66 5.19 0.05
C ASN A 33 -9.78 3.68 -0.19
N PHE A 34 -8.73 2.91 0.14
CA PHE A 34 -8.86 1.46 0.21
C PHE A 34 -10.02 1.14 1.14
N LYS A 35 -11.08 0.58 0.56
CA LYS A 35 -12.21 0.01 1.28
C LYS A 35 -11.85 -1.45 1.53
N ALA A 36 -10.97 -1.70 2.51
CA ALA A 36 -10.97 -3.00 3.18
C ALA A 36 -12.44 -3.31 3.53
N ALA A 37 -12.90 -4.51 3.17
CA ALA A 37 -14.32 -4.86 3.13
C ALA A 37 -15.00 -4.45 4.46
N ALA A 38 -15.78 -3.37 4.39
CA ALA A 38 -16.54 -2.74 5.46
C ALA A 38 -15.89 -2.74 6.87
N ALA A 39 -15.40 -1.55 7.27
CA ALA A 39 -15.28 -1.14 8.68
C ALA A 39 -16.67 -1.02 9.38
N LYS A 40 -17.51 -2.04 9.25
CA LYS A 40 -18.71 -2.25 10.05
C LYS A 40 -18.32 -3.17 11.20
N ALA A 41 -18.87 -2.92 12.39
CA ALA A 41 -18.64 -3.75 13.57
C ALA A 41 -19.22 -5.18 13.42
N GLU A 42 -19.94 -5.45 12.33
CA GLU A 42 -20.74 -6.64 12.07
C GLU A 42 -20.35 -7.28 10.73
N LYS A 43 -20.60 -8.59 10.60
CA LYS A 43 -20.43 -9.34 9.36
C LYS A 43 -21.21 -8.65 8.22
N PRO A 44 -20.65 -8.53 7.00
CA PRO A 44 -21.42 -8.09 5.84
C PRO A 44 -22.67 -8.96 5.69
N HIS A 45 -23.82 -8.37 5.32
CA HIS A 45 -25.07 -9.12 5.17
C HIS A 45 -24.93 -10.30 4.19
N SER A 46 -24.11 -10.15 3.15
CA SER A 46 -23.80 -11.22 2.19
C SER A 46 -23.05 -12.40 2.80
N MET A 47 -22.43 -12.23 3.97
CA MET A 47 -21.66 -13.24 4.70
C MET A 47 -22.28 -13.56 6.07
N ALA A 48 -23.52 -13.13 6.33
CA ALA A 48 -24.19 -13.35 7.60
C ALA A 48 -24.37 -14.84 7.92
N LYS A 49 -24.44 -15.68 6.89
CA LYS A 49 -24.57 -17.14 6.98
C LYS A 49 -23.23 -17.89 6.95
N CYS A 50 -22.11 -17.18 6.82
CA CYS A 50 -20.79 -17.80 6.79
C CYS A 50 -20.22 -17.84 8.21
N ASP A 51 -19.67 -18.98 8.61
CA ASP A 51 -18.97 -19.13 9.90
C ASP A 51 -17.73 -18.24 9.93
N GLU A 52 -16.83 -18.41 8.95
CA GLU A 52 -15.72 -17.50 8.67
C GLU A 52 -16.05 -16.51 7.53
N THR A 53 -15.47 -15.31 7.61
CA THR A 53 -15.63 -14.25 6.60
C THR A 53 -14.42 -14.06 5.70
N GLY A 54 -13.33 -14.77 5.94
CA GLY A 54 -12.12 -14.68 5.14
C GLY A 54 -10.95 -15.44 5.75
N LEU A 55 -9.77 -15.20 5.18
CA LEU A 55 -8.50 -15.82 5.55
C LEU A 55 -7.40 -14.76 5.55
N PHE A 56 -6.74 -14.58 6.69
CA PHE A 56 -5.45 -13.91 6.79
C PHE A 56 -4.33 -14.92 6.54
N ALA A 57 -3.29 -14.46 5.86
CA ALA A 57 -2.07 -15.20 5.67
C ALA A 57 -0.87 -14.30 5.95
N LEU A 58 0.13 -14.83 6.61
CA LEU A 58 1.46 -14.26 6.70
C LEU A 58 2.38 -15.11 5.82
N VAL A 59 3.00 -14.49 4.83
CA VAL A 59 3.82 -15.15 3.81
C VAL A 59 5.19 -14.48 3.79
N CYS A 60 6.26 -15.26 3.75
CA CYS A 60 7.62 -14.72 3.71
C CYS A 60 8.00 -14.22 2.30
N ARG A 61 9.17 -13.58 2.17
CA ARG A 61 9.73 -13.10 0.87
C ARG A 61 10.03 -14.20 -0.14
N HIS A 62 9.90 -15.47 0.24
CA HIS A 62 10.05 -16.65 -0.62
C HIS A 62 8.70 -17.18 -1.12
N ASP A 63 7.60 -16.47 -0.85
CA ASP A 63 6.23 -16.88 -1.13
C ASP A 63 5.80 -18.16 -0.37
N ILE A 64 6.41 -18.44 0.77
CA ILE A 64 6.08 -19.57 1.63
C ILE A 64 5.12 -19.10 2.73
N PRO A 65 3.94 -19.73 2.89
CA PRO A 65 3.01 -19.41 3.98
C PRO A 65 3.62 -19.81 5.33
N LEU A 66 3.67 -18.84 6.24
CA LEU A 66 4.21 -19.04 7.60
C LEU A 66 3.11 -19.30 8.61
N LYS A 67 2.06 -18.48 8.57
CA LYS A 67 0.89 -18.58 9.45
C LYS A 67 -0.37 -18.23 8.69
N LEU A 68 -1.47 -18.88 9.06
CA LEU A 68 -2.80 -18.64 8.53
C LEU A 68 -3.76 -18.32 9.67
N MET A 69 -4.84 -17.61 9.39
CA MET A 69 -5.84 -17.32 10.42
C MET A 69 -7.18 -17.02 9.78
N ASN A 70 -8.24 -17.65 10.27
CA ASN A 70 -9.61 -17.31 9.88
C ASN A 70 -10.02 -15.99 10.54
N ASN A 71 -10.69 -15.10 9.80
CA ASN A 71 -11.32 -13.91 10.37
C ASN A 71 -12.83 -13.97 10.29
N TYR A 72 -13.48 -13.40 11.31
CA TYR A 72 -14.92 -13.56 11.52
C TYR A 72 -15.69 -12.25 11.35
N VAL A 73 -14.99 -11.10 11.41
CA VAL A 73 -15.65 -9.79 11.35
C VAL A 73 -14.82 -8.78 10.53
N GLY A 74 -14.74 -9.03 9.22
CA GLY A 74 -14.05 -8.16 8.26
C GLY A 74 -12.54 -8.06 8.49
N GLU A 75 -11.87 -7.25 7.69
CA GLU A 75 -10.41 -7.01 7.77
C GLU A 75 -10.11 -5.93 8.82
N ARG A 76 -9.82 -6.35 10.05
CA ARG A 76 -9.44 -5.47 11.17
C ARG A 76 -7.94 -5.53 11.41
N PHE A 77 -7.33 -4.41 11.81
CA PHE A 77 -5.90 -4.38 12.14
C PHE A 77 -5.53 -5.29 13.31
N GLU A 78 -6.42 -5.53 14.27
CA GLU A 78 -6.14 -6.44 15.38
C GLU A 78 -5.88 -7.88 14.91
N TYR A 79 -6.51 -8.31 13.82
CA TYR A 79 -6.20 -9.60 13.20
C TYR A 79 -4.77 -9.63 12.64
N VAL A 80 -4.31 -8.51 12.07
CA VAL A 80 -2.92 -8.38 11.61
C VAL A 80 -1.96 -8.45 12.80
N ILE A 81 -2.29 -7.84 13.93
CA ILE A 81 -1.46 -7.90 15.13
C ILE A 81 -1.40 -9.32 15.69
N LEU A 82 -2.54 -10.02 15.76
CA LEU A 82 -2.63 -11.38 16.31
C LEU A 82 -1.76 -12.35 15.51
N ILE A 83 -1.91 -12.39 14.18
CA ILE A 83 -1.12 -13.30 13.34
C ILE A 83 0.38 -12.95 13.38
N LEU A 84 0.73 -11.67 13.49
CA LEU A 84 2.11 -11.22 13.60
C LEU A 84 2.75 -11.59 14.93
N LYS A 85 2.03 -11.42 16.06
CA LYS A 85 2.50 -11.84 17.39
C LYS A 85 2.73 -13.35 17.43
N ALA A 86 1.80 -14.14 16.90
CA ALA A 86 1.94 -15.59 16.81
C ALA A 86 3.16 -16.02 15.98
N PHE A 87 3.48 -15.30 14.90
CA PHE A 87 4.70 -15.55 14.14
C PHE A 87 5.97 -15.20 14.94
N LEU A 88 6.01 -14.01 15.56
CA LEU A 88 7.18 -13.55 16.31
C LEU A 88 7.49 -14.45 17.51
N GLU A 89 6.46 -14.99 18.18
CA GLU A 89 6.61 -15.95 19.27
C GLU A 89 7.29 -17.24 18.77
N VAL A 90 6.81 -17.80 17.66
CA VAL A 90 7.42 -18.98 17.04
C VAL A 90 8.85 -18.68 16.59
N ALA A 91 9.07 -17.56 15.90
CA ALA A 91 10.39 -17.19 15.42
C ALA A 91 11.43 -17.03 16.56
N LYS A 92 11.02 -16.51 17.73
CA LYS A 92 11.91 -16.40 18.90
C LYS A 92 12.31 -17.75 19.47
N VAL A 93 11.38 -18.70 19.51
CA VAL A 93 11.63 -20.06 20.01
C VAL A 93 12.50 -20.83 19.02
N GLU A 94 12.12 -20.84 17.74
CA GLU A 94 12.80 -21.62 16.70
C GLU A 94 14.23 -21.11 16.40
N MET A 95 14.49 -19.80 16.59
CA MET A 95 15.82 -19.23 16.37
C MET A 95 16.67 -19.09 17.64
N ASP A 96 16.19 -19.61 18.79
CA ASP A 96 16.85 -19.44 20.11
C ASP A 96 17.17 -17.96 20.43
N LEU A 97 16.23 -17.07 20.05
CA LEU A 97 16.33 -15.61 20.21
C LEU A 97 15.46 -15.13 21.37
N VAL A 98 15.33 -15.93 22.42
CA VAL A 98 14.43 -15.65 23.55
C VAL A 98 14.72 -14.28 24.19
N ASP A 99 16.01 -13.89 24.22
CA ASP A 99 16.48 -12.61 24.77
C ASP A 99 16.83 -11.55 23.71
N THR A 100 16.55 -11.80 22.43
CA THR A 100 16.89 -10.87 21.33
C THR A 100 15.64 -10.31 20.65
N ASP A 101 15.64 -9.00 20.43
CA ASP A 101 14.60 -8.34 19.65
C ASP A 101 14.78 -8.69 18.15
N ILE A 102 13.75 -9.31 17.55
CA ILE A 102 13.74 -9.63 16.12
C ILE A 102 13.17 -8.42 15.37
N GLU A 103 14.02 -7.74 14.61
CA GLU A 103 13.56 -6.72 13.68
C GLU A 103 12.89 -7.37 12.47
N THR A 104 11.65 -6.96 12.18
CA THR A 104 10.82 -7.54 11.14
C THR A 104 10.26 -6.45 10.24
N ILE A 105 10.28 -6.69 8.93
CA ILE A 105 9.62 -5.82 7.96
C ILE A 105 8.31 -6.49 7.50
N LEU A 106 7.20 -5.78 7.66
CA LEU A 106 5.88 -6.21 7.23
C LEU A 106 5.40 -5.39 6.02
N THR A 107 5.24 -6.04 4.87
CA THR A 107 4.55 -5.45 3.71
C THR A 107 3.03 -5.52 3.91
N TYR A 108 2.34 -4.40 3.76
CA TYR A 108 0.88 -4.35 3.89
C TYR A 108 0.26 -3.22 3.04
N ASP A 109 -0.84 -3.50 2.35
CA ASP A 109 -1.48 -2.59 1.37
C ASP A 109 -1.78 -1.21 1.95
N VAL A 110 -2.16 -1.17 3.23
CA VAL A 110 -2.47 0.06 3.98
C VAL A 110 -1.51 0.27 5.15
N ALA A 111 -0.22 -0.01 4.95
CA ALA A 111 0.85 0.22 5.93
C ALA A 111 0.82 1.63 6.52
N CYS A 112 0.47 2.63 5.71
CA CYS A 112 0.32 4.02 6.16
C CYS A 112 -0.70 4.19 7.30
N ARG A 113 -1.69 3.28 7.41
CA ARG A 113 -2.66 3.24 8.52
C ARG A 113 -2.25 2.27 9.61
N LEU A 114 -1.69 1.12 9.23
CA LEU A 114 -1.28 0.09 10.19
C LEU A 114 -0.12 0.57 11.07
N SER A 115 0.89 1.25 10.53
CA SER A 115 2.04 1.72 11.31
C SER A 115 1.66 2.68 12.45
N PRO A 116 0.87 3.76 12.22
CA PRO A 116 0.35 4.59 13.31
C PRO A 116 -0.55 3.83 14.30
N PHE A 117 -1.30 2.84 13.82
CA PHE A 117 -2.11 1.99 14.68
C PHE A 117 -1.25 1.16 15.64
N ILE A 118 -0.18 0.52 15.14
CA ILE A 118 0.79 -0.22 15.96
C ILE A 118 1.45 0.73 16.96
N LYS A 119 2.00 1.86 16.51
CA LYS A 119 2.65 2.85 17.40
C LYS A 119 1.76 3.32 18.55
N ARG A 120 0.46 3.46 18.31
CA ARG A 120 -0.50 3.93 19.31
C ARG A 120 -0.98 2.83 20.27
N ASN A 121 -1.27 1.64 19.74
CA ASN A 121 -2.00 0.60 20.50
C ASN A 121 -1.10 -0.57 20.93
N HIS A 122 0.02 -0.77 20.25
CA HIS A 122 1.00 -1.85 20.48
C HIS A 122 2.43 -1.28 20.40
N PRO A 123 2.81 -0.32 21.26
CA PRO A 123 4.13 0.34 21.22
C PRO A 123 5.29 -0.65 21.42
N GLU A 124 5.06 -1.75 22.12
CA GLU A 124 6.01 -2.85 22.31
C GLU A 124 6.37 -3.55 20.99
N LEU A 125 5.44 -3.54 20.03
CA LEU A 125 5.62 -4.11 18.69
C LEU A 125 6.18 -3.07 17.71
N ALA A 126 5.91 -1.78 17.96
CA ALA A 126 6.38 -0.67 17.12
C ALA A 126 7.92 -0.55 17.05
N ARG A 127 8.64 -1.04 18.06
CA ARG A 127 10.11 -1.12 18.07
C ARG A 127 10.67 -2.30 17.27
N LEU A 128 9.85 -3.33 17.02
CA LEU A 128 10.25 -4.58 16.38
C LEU A 128 9.84 -4.63 14.91
N VAL A 129 8.82 -3.84 14.52
CA VAL A 129 8.17 -3.98 13.21
C VAL A 129 8.20 -2.68 12.43
N THR A 130 8.88 -2.72 11.29
CA THR A 130 8.77 -1.70 10.24
C THR A 130 7.69 -2.12 9.25
N VAL A 131 6.67 -1.27 9.04
CA VAL A 131 5.57 -1.57 8.13
C VAL A 131 5.70 -0.73 6.86
N VAL A 132 5.62 -1.40 5.71
CA VAL A 132 5.87 -0.82 4.39
C VAL A 132 4.72 -1.14 3.43
N VAL A 133 4.39 -0.21 2.53
CA VAL A 133 3.46 -0.45 1.44
C VAL A 133 4.20 -1.25 0.37
N ASN A 134 3.55 -2.31 -0.13
CA ASN A 134 4.07 -3.11 -1.23
C ASN A 134 4.28 -2.26 -2.51
N LYS A 135 5.13 -2.72 -3.44
CA LYS A 135 5.53 -1.91 -4.62
C LYS A 135 4.31 -1.54 -5.47
N PHE A 136 3.41 -2.50 -5.70
CA PHE A 136 2.25 -2.35 -6.58
C PHE A 136 1.20 -1.37 -6.05
N HIS A 137 0.90 -1.38 -4.74
CA HIS A 137 -0.07 -0.43 -4.17
C HIS A 137 0.54 0.94 -3.88
N GLY A 138 1.87 1.07 -3.83
CA GLY A 138 2.57 2.33 -3.59
C GLY A 138 2.01 3.49 -4.41
N ILE A 139 1.88 3.32 -5.73
CA ILE A 139 1.37 4.35 -6.66
C ILE A 139 -0.08 4.80 -6.37
N ALA A 140 -0.86 3.95 -5.70
CA ALA A 140 -2.24 4.26 -5.35
C ALA A 140 -2.34 5.14 -4.09
N HIS A 141 -1.24 5.29 -3.34
CA HIS A 141 -1.17 6.17 -2.18
C HIS A 141 -0.75 7.60 -2.56
N GLU A 142 -1.06 8.56 -1.68
CA GLU A 142 -0.59 9.94 -1.86
C GLU A 142 0.95 10.03 -1.77
N LEU A 143 1.55 11.05 -2.42
CA LEU A 143 3.01 11.25 -2.44
C LEU A 143 3.67 11.10 -1.05
N ARG A 144 3.06 11.70 -0.02
CA ARG A 144 3.49 11.55 1.38
C ARG A 144 3.65 10.09 1.81
N CYS A 145 2.68 9.25 1.48
CA CYS A 145 2.70 7.85 1.85
C CYS A 145 3.71 7.04 1.02
N GLN A 146 3.91 7.40 -0.25
CA GLN A 146 4.95 6.80 -1.10
C GLN A 146 6.35 7.02 -0.54
N VAL A 147 6.65 8.24 -0.08
CA VAL A 147 7.95 8.57 0.52
C VAL A 147 8.14 7.95 1.91
N LEU A 148 7.09 7.97 2.75
CA LEU A 148 7.22 7.52 4.14
C LEU A 148 7.10 6.01 4.34
N TYR A 149 6.35 5.33 3.47
CA TYR A 149 6.01 3.92 3.63
C TYR A 149 6.33 3.09 2.38
N GLY A 150 6.71 3.69 1.25
CA GLY A 150 6.94 2.93 0.01
C GLY A 150 8.15 2.00 0.11
N ALA A 151 8.01 0.78 -0.41
CA ALA A 151 9.04 -0.26 -0.37
C ALA A 151 10.43 0.22 -0.83
N ILE A 152 10.49 0.96 -1.94
CA ILE A 152 11.75 1.47 -2.52
C ILE A 152 12.49 2.42 -1.56
N SER A 153 11.77 3.11 -0.67
CA SER A 153 12.35 4.09 0.26
C SER A 153 12.88 3.46 1.56
N HIS A 154 12.75 2.14 1.74
CA HIS A 154 13.15 1.43 2.95
C HIS A 154 14.28 0.44 2.69
N THR A 155 15.23 0.40 3.63
CA THR A 155 16.33 -0.57 3.66
C THR A 155 15.85 -1.96 4.09
N HIS A 156 16.64 -2.99 3.82
CA HIS A 156 16.43 -4.40 4.17
C HIS A 156 15.25 -5.12 3.48
N LEU A 157 14.71 -4.58 2.38
CA LEU A 157 13.69 -5.24 1.53
C LEU A 157 14.27 -5.90 0.27
N GLY A 158 15.45 -5.48 -0.18
CA GLY A 158 15.95 -5.76 -1.52
C GLY A 158 14.94 -5.34 -2.59
N ASN A 159 14.67 -6.24 -3.53
CA ASN A 159 13.68 -6.06 -4.61
C ASN A 159 12.33 -6.71 -4.29
N THR A 160 12.02 -6.94 -3.01
CA THR A 160 10.76 -7.57 -2.59
C THR A 160 9.55 -6.73 -3.04
N ASP A 161 8.62 -7.34 -3.77
CA ASP A 161 7.42 -6.68 -4.29
C ASP A 161 6.30 -6.54 -3.23
N GLY A 162 6.25 -7.46 -2.26
CA GLY A 162 5.22 -7.52 -1.21
C GLY A 162 3.91 -8.18 -1.65
N GLU A 163 3.90 -8.96 -2.73
CA GLU A 163 2.70 -9.59 -3.32
C GLU A 163 2.57 -11.10 -3.03
N GLY A 164 3.42 -11.65 -2.14
CA GLY A 164 3.44 -13.09 -1.85
C GLY A 164 2.11 -13.66 -1.35
N VAL A 165 1.36 -12.89 -0.56
CA VAL A 165 0.00 -13.26 -0.15
C VAL A 165 -0.95 -13.35 -1.34
N GLY A 166 -0.82 -12.44 -2.31
CA GLY A 166 -1.60 -12.45 -3.54
C GLY A 166 -1.32 -13.67 -4.43
N ARG A 167 -0.04 -14.06 -4.56
CA ARG A 167 0.38 -15.29 -5.26
C ARG A 167 -0.15 -16.53 -4.55
N PHE A 168 -0.05 -16.56 -3.22
CA PHE A 168 -0.56 -17.67 -2.41
C PHE A 168 -2.08 -17.83 -2.52
N TRP A 169 -2.86 -16.74 -2.50
CA TRP A 169 -4.29 -16.82 -2.74
C TRP A 169 -4.64 -17.29 -4.15
N SER A 170 -3.84 -16.94 -5.16
CA SER A 170 -4.01 -17.45 -6.53
C SER A 170 -3.85 -18.97 -6.56
N PHE A 171 -2.85 -19.50 -5.85
CA PHE A 171 -2.64 -20.94 -5.72
C PHE A 171 -3.84 -21.64 -5.03
N LEU A 172 -4.41 -21.04 -3.97
CA LEU A 172 -5.57 -21.59 -3.26
C LEU A 172 -6.93 -21.28 -3.92
N LYS A 173 -6.98 -20.57 -5.06
CA LYS A 173 -8.23 -20.02 -5.62
C LYS A 173 -9.32 -21.07 -5.88
N TRP A 174 -8.90 -22.29 -6.24
CA TRP A 174 -9.81 -23.38 -6.58
C TRP A 174 -10.48 -23.99 -5.34
N LEU A 175 -9.87 -23.85 -4.15
CA LEU A 175 -10.47 -24.27 -2.87
C LEU A 175 -11.64 -23.39 -2.45
N VAL A 176 -11.85 -22.23 -3.08
CA VAL A 176 -12.94 -21.31 -2.70
C VAL A 176 -14.32 -21.96 -2.86
N ALA A 177 -14.54 -22.75 -3.90
CA ALA A 177 -15.82 -23.42 -4.12
C ALA A 177 -16.04 -24.55 -3.10
N ALA A 178 -15.05 -25.42 -2.93
CA ALA A 178 -15.11 -26.53 -1.97
C ALA A 178 -15.20 -26.05 -0.51
N GLY A 179 -14.47 -24.98 -0.17
CA GLY A 179 -14.42 -24.42 1.18
C GLY A 179 -15.70 -23.71 1.62
N ARG A 180 -16.61 -23.35 0.71
CA ARG A 180 -17.90 -22.71 1.07
C ARG A 180 -18.90 -23.68 1.68
N GLU A 181 -18.86 -24.93 1.24
CA GLU A 181 -19.79 -26.00 1.68
C GLU A 181 -19.14 -26.93 2.71
N SER A 182 -17.85 -26.72 3.00
CA SER A 182 -17.09 -27.51 3.97
C SER A 182 -17.35 -27.04 5.40
N THR A 183 -17.29 -27.97 6.36
CA THR A 183 -17.22 -27.59 7.78
C THR A 183 -15.93 -26.81 8.07
N PRO A 184 -15.91 -25.95 9.11
CA PRO A 184 -14.72 -25.19 9.52
C PRO A 184 -13.44 -26.04 9.66
N GLU A 185 -13.55 -27.24 10.23
CA GLU A 185 -12.43 -28.14 10.48
C GLU A 185 -11.87 -28.70 9.16
N ASN A 186 -12.74 -29.18 8.28
CA ASN A 186 -12.31 -29.72 6.98
C ASN A 186 -11.72 -28.62 6.11
N ARG A 187 -12.31 -27.42 6.12
CA ARG A 187 -11.77 -26.26 5.41
C ARG A 187 -10.36 -25.91 5.91
N THR A 188 -10.15 -25.92 7.22
CA THR A 188 -8.84 -25.64 7.83
C THR A 188 -7.82 -26.70 7.41
N LEU A 189 -8.18 -27.97 7.51
CA LEU A 189 -7.34 -29.09 7.08
C LEU A 189 -6.93 -28.98 5.61
N PHE A 190 -7.90 -28.78 4.70
CA PHE A 190 -7.61 -28.66 3.27
C PHE A 190 -6.71 -27.46 2.97
N ILE A 191 -6.96 -26.30 3.57
CA ILE A 191 -6.11 -25.13 3.34
C ILE A 191 -4.69 -25.40 3.86
N GLU A 192 -4.54 -25.96 5.06
CA GLU A 192 -3.23 -26.24 5.65
C GLU A 192 -2.44 -27.26 4.84
N ASP A 193 -3.07 -28.37 4.43
CA ASP A 193 -2.43 -29.41 3.61
C ASP A 193 -1.89 -28.85 2.28
N HIS A 194 -2.71 -28.06 1.57
CA HIS A 194 -2.27 -27.40 0.35
C HIS A 194 -1.20 -26.33 0.59
N SER A 195 -1.20 -25.72 1.76
CA SER A 195 -0.14 -24.77 2.15
C SER A 195 1.19 -25.47 2.36
N TYR A 196 1.20 -26.63 3.03
CA TYR A 196 2.40 -27.47 3.16
C TYR A 196 2.89 -27.98 1.81
N PHE A 197 1.98 -28.41 0.93
CA PHE A 197 2.34 -28.81 -0.43
C PHE A 197 3.02 -27.66 -1.20
N GLN A 198 2.48 -26.43 -1.10
CA GLN A 198 3.10 -25.26 -1.72
C GLN A 198 4.48 -24.95 -1.14
N THR A 199 4.65 -25.07 0.18
CA THR A 199 5.95 -24.94 0.85
C THR A 199 6.96 -25.94 0.30
N GLY A 200 6.57 -27.21 0.17
CA GLY A 200 7.42 -28.25 -0.42
C GLY A 200 7.82 -27.94 -1.86
N ARG A 201 6.86 -27.53 -2.70
CA ARG A 201 7.15 -27.11 -4.09
C ARG A 201 8.14 -25.95 -4.17
N LYS A 202 8.01 -24.96 -3.28
CA LYS A 202 8.92 -23.81 -3.22
C LYS A 202 10.31 -24.22 -2.75
N TYR A 203 10.40 -25.06 -1.71
CA TYR A 203 11.67 -25.61 -1.20
C TYR A 203 12.47 -26.33 -2.29
N LEU A 204 11.82 -27.24 -3.03
CA LEU A 204 12.48 -28.03 -4.08
C LEU A 204 13.03 -27.20 -5.25
N LYS A 205 12.47 -26.01 -5.49
CA LYS A 205 12.90 -25.09 -6.57
C LYS A 205 13.73 -23.91 -6.03
N PHE A 206 14.03 -23.88 -4.73
CA PHE A 206 14.48 -22.66 -4.08
C PHE A 206 15.86 -22.21 -4.58
N GLY A 207 16.79 -23.14 -4.81
CA GLY A 207 18.11 -22.83 -5.38
C GLY A 207 18.03 -22.13 -6.74
N MET A 208 17.17 -22.64 -7.65
CA MET A 208 16.95 -21.99 -8.95
C MET A 208 16.25 -20.63 -8.81
N SER A 209 15.28 -20.52 -7.90
CA SER A 209 14.61 -19.24 -7.64
C SER A 209 15.57 -18.15 -7.14
N LEU A 210 16.55 -18.51 -6.30
CA LEU A 210 17.59 -17.59 -5.85
C LEU A 210 18.51 -17.15 -7.00
N TYR A 211 18.89 -18.07 -7.89
CA TYR A 211 19.67 -17.76 -9.09
C TYR A 211 18.94 -16.77 -10.01
N GLU A 212 17.68 -17.01 -10.35
CA GLU A 212 16.92 -16.09 -11.21
C GLU A 212 16.77 -14.71 -10.57
N ARG A 213 16.46 -14.66 -9.26
CA ARG A 213 16.40 -13.39 -8.53
C ARG A 213 17.74 -12.65 -8.55
N TYR A 214 18.86 -13.35 -8.45
CA TYR A 214 20.19 -12.74 -8.49
C TYR A 214 20.49 -12.18 -9.87
N LYS A 215 20.19 -12.94 -10.92
CA LYS A 215 20.33 -12.50 -12.32
C LYS A 215 19.54 -11.21 -12.58
N THR A 216 18.27 -11.17 -12.16
CA THR A 216 17.43 -9.97 -12.25
C THR A 216 18.00 -8.82 -11.42
N ALA A 217 18.38 -9.06 -10.16
CA ALA A 217 18.94 -8.03 -9.28
C ALA A 217 20.21 -7.41 -9.87
N LYS A 218 21.08 -8.23 -10.47
CA LYS A 218 22.28 -7.76 -11.15
C LYS A 218 21.95 -6.89 -12.36
N LEU A 219 21.06 -7.34 -13.24
CA LEU A 219 20.63 -6.55 -14.41
C LEU A 219 20.06 -5.20 -13.99
N LEU A 220 19.21 -5.19 -12.96
CA LEU A 220 18.64 -3.97 -12.38
C LEU A 220 19.73 -3.08 -11.76
N SER A 221 20.72 -3.66 -11.08
CA SER A 221 21.84 -2.89 -10.51
C SER A 221 22.62 -2.13 -11.59
N GLU A 222 22.88 -2.78 -12.73
CA GLU A 222 23.59 -2.18 -13.87
C GLU A 222 22.72 -1.09 -14.52
N LYS A 223 21.43 -1.38 -14.77
CA LYS A 223 20.45 -0.45 -15.34
C LYS A 223 20.30 0.81 -14.48
N HIS A 224 20.07 0.64 -13.18
CA HIS A 224 19.85 1.78 -12.28
C HIS A 224 21.15 2.54 -11.96
N SER A 225 22.30 1.86 -11.93
CA SER A 225 23.60 2.54 -11.84
C SER A 225 23.88 3.40 -13.07
N ALA A 226 23.52 2.93 -14.27
CA ALA A 226 23.62 3.71 -15.49
C ALA A 226 22.71 4.94 -15.43
N ARG A 227 21.44 4.76 -15.01
CA ARG A 227 20.49 5.87 -14.78
C ARG A 227 21.07 6.91 -13.82
N LEU A 228 21.59 6.48 -12.66
CA LEU A 228 22.18 7.37 -11.66
C LEU A 228 23.35 8.18 -12.23
N LYS A 229 24.25 7.54 -13.00
CA LYS A 229 25.38 8.23 -13.65
C LYS A 229 24.95 9.34 -14.61
N THR A 230 23.78 9.25 -15.23
CA THR A 230 23.31 10.30 -16.16
C THR A 230 23.03 11.63 -15.47
N VAL A 231 22.69 11.61 -14.17
CA VAL A 231 22.34 12.81 -13.41
C VAL A 231 23.46 13.32 -12.52
N LEU A 232 24.39 12.44 -12.10
CA LEU A 232 25.54 12.83 -11.29
C LEU A 232 26.44 13.82 -12.04
N GLY A 233 26.92 14.84 -11.33
CA GLY A 233 27.75 15.93 -11.86
C GLY A 233 26.96 17.06 -12.54
N GLN A 234 25.65 16.92 -12.76
CA GLN A 234 24.85 17.98 -13.37
C GLN A 234 24.73 19.20 -12.46
N LYS A 235 24.89 20.39 -13.05
CA LYS A 235 24.69 21.68 -12.37
C LYS A 235 23.33 22.27 -12.78
N LEU A 236 22.39 22.28 -11.85
CA LEU A 236 21.01 22.69 -12.09
C LEU A 236 20.73 24.08 -11.51
N SER A 237 20.05 24.91 -12.28
CA SER A 237 19.56 26.22 -11.84
C SER A 237 18.06 26.13 -11.57
N LEU A 238 17.67 26.22 -10.30
CA LEU A 238 16.31 25.97 -9.83
C LEU A 238 15.64 27.26 -9.37
N LYS A 239 14.32 27.33 -9.55
CA LYS A 239 13.48 28.42 -9.07
C LYS A 239 12.59 27.91 -7.95
N ASP A 240 12.65 28.53 -6.79
CA ASP A 240 11.68 28.27 -5.73
C ASP A 240 10.31 28.85 -6.10
N VAL A 241 9.30 28.62 -5.26
CA VAL A 241 7.94 29.15 -5.49
C VAL A 241 7.89 30.69 -5.47
N SER A 242 8.81 31.35 -4.77
CA SER A 242 8.94 32.82 -4.76
C SER A 242 9.58 33.37 -6.04
N GLY A 243 10.13 32.50 -6.89
CA GLY A 243 10.85 32.85 -8.11
C GLY A 243 12.34 33.12 -7.88
N SER A 244 12.85 32.91 -6.67
CA SER A 244 14.27 33.05 -6.34
C SER A 244 15.06 31.91 -6.97
N VAL A 245 16.17 32.26 -7.63
CA VAL A 245 17.03 31.31 -8.34
C VAL A 245 18.16 30.84 -7.41
N PHE A 246 18.36 29.54 -7.31
CA PHE A 246 19.50 28.93 -6.62
C PHE A 246 20.08 27.79 -7.46
N THR A 247 21.34 27.44 -7.21
CA THR A 247 22.06 26.41 -7.98
C THR A 247 22.36 25.20 -7.12
N VAL A 248 22.16 24.01 -7.68
CA VAL A 248 22.46 22.72 -7.04
C VAL A 248 23.36 21.92 -7.98
N VAL A 249 24.44 21.35 -7.43
CA VAL A 249 25.24 20.32 -8.12
C VAL A 249 24.75 18.97 -7.62
N VAL A 250 24.38 18.08 -8.53
CA VAL A 250 23.88 16.75 -8.18
C VAL A 250 25.06 15.82 -7.98
N ASP A 251 25.36 15.46 -6.74
CA ASP A 251 26.27 14.37 -6.39
C ASP A 251 25.58 13.42 -5.39
N GLU A 252 26.20 12.29 -5.05
CA GLU A 252 25.59 11.29 -4.16
C GLU A 252 25.34 11.84 -2.75
N ALA A 253 26.28 12.62 -2.21
CA ALA A 253 26.14 13.25 -0.89
C ALA A 253 24.95 14.22 -0.88
N ARG A 254 24.78 14.97 -1.97
CA ARG A 254 23.64 15.87 -2.16
C ARG A 254 22.33 15.10 -2.27
N LEU A 255 22.27 14.01 -3.03
CA LEU A 255 21.07 13.18 -3.13
C LEU A 255 20.66 12.62 -1.77
N GLN A 256 21.60 12.20 -0.92
CA GLN A 256 21.30 11.77 0.46
C GLN A 256 20.69 12.88 1.31
N VAL A 257 21.20 14.12 1.19
CA VAL A 257 20.61 15.29 1.87
C VAL A 257 19.19 15.55 1.37
N GLU A 258 18.96 15.47 0.05
CA GLU A 258 17.64 15.65 -0.56
C GLU A 258 16.65 14.55 -0.09
N ILE A 259 17.08 13.27 -0.04
CA ILE A 259 16.29 12.13 0.47
C ILE A 259 15.87 12.37 1.92
N LYS A 260 16.84 12.73 2.77
CA LYS A 260 16.58 12.98 4.19
C LYS A 260 15.61 14.14 4.37
N SER A 261 15.84 15.25 3.66
CA SER A 261 14.95 16.41 3.67
C SER A 261 13.53 16.05 3.22
N GLN A 262 13.39 15.27 2.16
CA GLN A 262 12.10 14.86 1.62
C GLN A 262 11.32 14.02 2.65
N LYS A 263 11.99 13.06 3.31
CA LYS A 263 11.39 12.25 4.37
C LYS A 263 10.96 13.09 5.58
N GLU A 264 11.81 13.99 6.05
CA GLU A 264 11.51 14.89 7.18
C GLU A 264 10.34 15.83 6.88
N TYR A 265 10.32 16.41 5.68
CA TYR A 265 9.21 17.24 5.22
C TYR A 265 7.89 16.47 5.28
N PHE A 266 7.79 15.32 4.61
CA PHE A 266 6.55 14.54 4.57
C PHE A 266 6.13 13.96 5.91
N ALA A 267 7.08 13.63 6.79
CA ALA A 267 6.80 13.21 8.16
C ALA A 267 6.09 14.31 8.97
N SER A 268 6.47 15.58 8.74
CA SER A 268 5.84 16.74 9.38
C SER A 268 4.48 17.14 8.77
N GLN A 269 4.22 16.76 7.51
CA GLN A 269 2.97 17.08 6.83
C GLN A 269 1.81 16.21 7.33
N LYS A 270 0.59 16.76 7.23
CA LYS A 270 -0.66 16.02 7.46
C LYS A 270 -1.17 15.43 6.14
N SER A 271 -1.96 14.35 6.19
CA SER A 271 -2.58 13.79 4.98
C SER A 271 -3.47 14.80 4.26
N ARG A 272 -3.63 14.65 2.94
CA ARG A 272 -4.53 15.48 2.12
C ARG A 272 -6.00 15.22 2.39
N LYS A 273 -6.33 14.15 3.12
CA LYS A 273 -7.70 13.91 3.58
C LYS A 273 -8.05 14.85 4.72
N VAL A 274 -8.45 16.07 4.38
CA VAL A 274 -9.40 16.80 5.22
C VAL A 274 -10.74 16.14 4.98
N LYS A 275 -11.07 15.06 5.71
CA LYS A 275 -12.49 14.80 5.92
C LYS A 275 -13.01 16.08 6.56
N SER A 276 -13.82 16.85 5.83
CA SER A 276 -15.09 17.53 6.19
C SER A 276 -15.42 17.84 7.67
N VAL A 277 -14.48 17.77 8.60
CA VAL A 277 -14.54 18.16 10.00
C VAL A 277 -14.92 19.63 10.00
N ASN A 278 -14.39 20.43 9.07
CA ASN A 278 -14.88 21.79 8.80
C ASN A 278 -16.34 21.82 8.34
N ASN A 279 -16.80 20.95 7.45
CA ASN A 279 -18.21 20.97 7.00
C ASN A 279 -19.18 20.55 8.11
N ILE A 280 -18.80 19.57 8.93
CA ILE A 280 -19.58 19.15 10.11
C ILE A 280 -19.58 20.28 11.14
N PHE A 281 -18.41 20.89 11.39
CA PHE A 281 -18.26 22.02 12.28
C PHE A 281 -19.10 23.21 11.83
N LEU A 282 -19.01 23.62 10.56
CA LEU A 282 -19.77 24.73 9.98
C LEU A 282 -21.28 24.46 10.04
N ALA A 283 -21.71 23.23 9.73
CA ALA A 283 -23.12 22.84 9.85
C ALA A 283 -23.60 22.89 11.31
N ARG A 284 -22.82 22.38 12.27
CA ARG A 284 -23.12 22.45 13.70
C ARG A 284 -23.06 23.88 14.25
N TRP A 285 -22.14 24.70 13.76
CA TRP A 285 -22.01 26.12 14.09
C TRP A 285 -23.23 26.91 13.64
N GLU A 286 -23.69 26.67 12.42
CA GLU A 286 -24.90 27.29 11.89
C GLU A 286 -26.14 26.86 12.70
N GLU A 287 -26.26 25.57 13.02
CA GLU A 287 -27.32 25.06 13.90
C GLU A 287 -27.32 25.75 15.27
N GLU A 288 -26.16 25.89 15.90
CA GLU A 288 -26.02 26.54 17.20
C GLU A 288 -26.31 28.05 17.13
N ALA A 289 -25.90 28.71 16.05
CA ALA A 289 -26.21 30.12 15.81
C ALA A 289 -27.72 30.33 15.65
N ILE A 290 -28.43 29.43 14.96
CA ILE A 290 -29.91 29.47 14.85
C ILE A 290 -30.55 29.25 16.23
N LYS A 291 -30.07 28.25 17.00
CA LYS A 291 -30.54 28.00 18.38
C LYS A 291 -30.38 29.22 19.27
N THR A 292 -29.23 29.89 19.19
CA THR A 292 -28.94 31.11 19.95
C THR A 292 -29.88 32.26 19.55
N ARG A 293 -30.11 32.48 18.25
CA ARG A 293 -31.06 33.50 17.76
C ARG A 293 -32.50 33.24 18.22
N ILE A 294 -32.95 31.99 18.13
CA ILE A 294 -34.28 31.57 18.61
C ILE A 294 -34.39 31.76 20.13
N LYS A 295 -33.35 31.40 20.89
CA LYS A 295 -33.31 31.59 22.34
C LYS A 295 -33.38 33.07 22.71
N ALA A 296 -32.60 33.93 22.05
CA ALA A 296 -32.65 35.37 22.26
C ALA A 296 -34.03 35.96 21.94
N ALA A 297 -34.67 35.53 20.84
CA ALA A 297 -36.04 35.95 20.51
C ALA A 297 -37.05 35.49 21.58
N ASN A 298 -36.93 34.25 22.06
CA ASN A 298 -37.78 33.72 23.13
C ASN A 298 -37.59 34.47 24.45
N GLU A 299 -36.35 34.82 24.81
CA GLU A 299 -36.04 35.58 26.03
C GLU A 299 -36.63 36.99 25.96
N ARG A 300 -36.47 37.69 24.82
CA ARG A 300 -37.08 39.02 24.62
C ARG A 300 -38.60 38.98 24.64
N PHE A 301 -39.21 37.90 24.15
CA PHE A 301 -40.66 37.71 24.25
C PHE A 301 -41.10 37.45 25.69
N ARG A 302 -40.37 36.60 26.43
CA ARG A 302 -40.65 36.34 27.85
C ARG A 302 -40.45 37.56 28.74
N SER A 303 -39.48 38.42 28.43
CA SER A 303 -39.25 39.67 29.15
C SER A 303 -40.25 40.79 28.78
N GLY A 304 -41.13 40.56 27.81
CA GLY A 304 -42.11 41.53 27.34
C GLY A 304 -41.54 42.64 26.44
N GLU A 305 -40.28 42.53 26.02
CA GLU A 305 -39.62 43.50 25.13
C GLU A 305 -40.18 43.52 23.71
N ILE A 306 -40.77 42.40 23.25
CA ILE A 306 -41.31 42.24 21.90
C ILE A 306 -42.69 41.60 21.95
N ASP A 307 -43.55 41.97 20.99
CA ASP A 307 -44.87 41.37 20.84
C ASP A 307 -44.84 40.00 20.15
N ALA A 308 -45.97 39.27 20.15
CA ALA A 308 -46.07 37.93 19.58
C ALA A 308 -45.83 37.89 18.06
N ARG A 309 -46.14 38.97 17.36
CA ARG A 309 -46.00 39.08 15.90
C ARG A 309 -44.53 39.27 15.53
N GLU A 310 -43.84 40.10 16.29
CA GLU A 310 -42.40 40.37 16.17
C GLU A 310 -41.57 39.14 16.60
N HIS A 311 -42.00 38.44 17.66
CA HIS A 311 -41.44 37.14 18.05
C HIS A 311 -41.52 36.11 16.92
N THR A 312 -42.71 35.92 16.35
CA THR A 312 -42.92 34.98 15.23
C THR A 312 -42.05 35.35 14.02
N ARG A 313 -41.91 36.65 13.74
CA ARG A 313 -41.05 37.17 12.67
C ARG A 313 -39.58 36.86 12.92
N LEU A 314 -39.07 37.11 14.13
CA LEU A 314 -37.68 36.85 14.50
C LEU A 314 -37.35 35.35 14.49
N VAL A 315 -38.25 34.50 14.96
CA VAL A 315 -38.08 33.03 14.90
C VAL A 315 -38.05 32.54 13.44
N ARG A 316 -38.90 33.07 12.56
CA ARG A 316 -38.85 32.77 11.12
C ARG A 316 -37.56 33.26 10.47
N GLN A 317 -37.07 34.45 10.84
CA GLN A 317 -35.83 35.02 10.31
C GLN A 317 -34.57 34.32 10.85
N ALA A 318 -34.66 33.67 12.02
CA ALA A 318 -33.53 32.96 12.62
C ALA A 318 -33.03 31.82 11.72
N GLY A 319 -33.92 31.16 10.96
CA GLY A 319 -33.60 30.08 10.02
C GLY A 319 -34.36 28.78 10.34
N ASN A 320 -34.39 27.84 9.37
CA ASN A 320 -35.07 26.56 9.53
C ASN A 320 -34.19 25.55 10.30
N LEU A 321 -34.36 25.50 11.63
CA LEU A 321 -33.56 24.63 12.48
C LEU A 321 -33.67 23.15 12.11
N LYS A 322 -34.89 22.64 11.85
CA LYS A 322 -35.13 21.23 11.53
C LYS A 322 -34.39 20.77 10.28
N GLU A 323 -34.38 21.61 9.25
CA GLU A 323 -33.69 21.33 7.99
C GLU A 323 -32.16 21.30 8.17
N LYS A 324 -31.62 22.23 8.96
CA LYS A 324 -30.17 22.29 9.25
C LYS A 324 -29.72 21.14 10.15
N GLU A 325 -30.54 20.72 11.12
CA GLU A 325 -30.29 19.53 11.93
C GLU A 325 -30.27 18.27 11.05
N ALA A 326 -31.20 18.12 10.10
CA ALA A 326 -31.23 17.01 9.16
C ALA A 326 -29.99 16.99 8.24
N ALA A 327 -29.59 18.14 7.71
CA ALA A 327 -28.37 18.25 6.88
C ALA A 327 -27.10 17.89 7.68
N THR A 328 -27.05 18.29 8.95
CA THR A 328 -25.95 17.95 9.85
C THR A 328 -25.89 16.46 10.13
N GLU A 329 -27.03 15.80 10.37
CA GLU A 329 -27.09 14.35 10.55
C GLU A 329 -26.64 13.57 9.30
N VAL A 330 -26.98 14.07 8.10
CA VAL A 330 -26.48 13.51 6.85
C VAL A 330 -24.94 13.61 6.78
N LEU A 331 -24.36 14.74 7.17
CA LEU A 331 -22.91 14.92 7.21
C LEU A 331 -22.24 14.05 8.28
N LEU A 332 -22.78 14.00 9.49
CA LEU A 332 -22.30 13.12 10.56
C LEU A 332 -22.28 11.66 10.12
N LYS A 333 -23.38 11.18 9.52
CA LYS A 333 -23.50 9.83 8.97
C LYS A 333 -22.53 9.58 7.82
N LYS A 334 -22.41 10.53 6.88
CA LYS A 334 -21.47 10.46 5.74
C LYS A 334 -20.02 10.32 6.20
N HIS A 335 -19.65 11.03 7.26
CA HIS A 335 -18.27 11.12 7.72
C HIS A 335 -17.94 10.21 8.91
N LYS A 336 -18.93 9.44 9.40
CA LYS A 336 -18.83 8.48 10.50
C LYS A 336 -18.49 9.14 11.85
N HIS A 337 -19.13 10.26 12.14
CA HIS A 337 -19.08 10.91 13.44
C HIS A 337 -20.40 10.72 14.18
N VAL A 338 -20.33 10.78 15.51
CA VAL A 338 -21.53 10.86 16.37
C VAL A 338 -21.70 12.27 16.87
N ARG A 339 -22.95 12.70 17.09
CA ARG A 339 -23.27 14.08 17.46
C ARG A 339 -22.60 14.51 18.78
N ASP A 340 -22.46 13.59 19.72
CA ASP A 340 -21.84 13.81 21.03
C ASP A 340 -20.34 14.13 20.96
N GLN A 341 -19.68 13.80 19.84
CA GLN A 341 -18.29 14.23 19.62
C GLN A 341 -18.19 15.73 19.29
N TRP A 342 -19.30 16.38 18.94
CA TRP A 342 -19.37 17.74 18.40
C TRP A 342 -20.16 18.70 19.30
N VAL A 343 -19.87 18.62 20.59
CA VAL A 343 -20.40 19.53 21.62
C VAL A 343 -19.62 20.85 21.59
N VAL A 344 -20.33 21.98 21.72
CA VAL A 344 -19.74 23.32 21.78
C VAL A 344 -18.75 23.38 22.95
N GLY A 345 -17.50 23.77 22.68
CA GLY A 345 -16.42 23.79 23.68
C GLY A 345 -15.78 22.42 23.98
N GLY A 346 -16.21 21.33 23.32
CA GLY A 346 -15.53 20.04 23.42
C GLY A 346 -14.21 20.00 22.62
N ALA A 347 -13.38 18.99 22.86
CA ALA A 347 -12.04 18.87 22.23
C ALA A 347 -12.05 18.94 20.68
N MET A 348 -13.03 18.30 20.03
CA MET A 348 -13.19 18.36 18.56
C MET A 348 -13.68 19.72 18.08
N TRP A 349 -14.56 20.37 18.85
CA TRP A 349 -15.05 21.71 18.56
C TRP A 349 -13.92 22.73 18.66
N GLU A 350 -13.15 22.71 19.75
CA GLU A 350 -12.00 23.60 19.91
C GLU A 350 -10.91 23.33 18.86
N ALA A 351 -10.65 22.07 18.52
CA ALA A 351 -9.72 21.72 17.45
C ALA A 351 -10.19 22.20 16.08
N ALA A 352 -11.50 22.26 15.82
CA ALA A 352 -12.09 22.80 14.61
C ALA A 352 -12.08 24.34 14.61
N VAL A 353 -12.41 24.99 15.73
CA VAL A 353 -12.34 26.45 15.92
C VAL A 353 -10.91 26.95 15.70
N LYS A 354 -9.90 26.27 16.28
CA LYS A 354 -8.48 26.60 16.09
C LYS A 354 -8.01 26.48 14.63
N LYS A 355 -8.73 25.72 13.80
CA LYS A 355 -8.47 25.55 12.37
C LYS A 355 -9.29 26.49 11.48
N LEU A 356 -10.31 27.16 12.03
CA LEU A 356 -11.15 28.08 11.28
C LEU A 356 -10.50 29.47 11.30
N ASP A 357 -9.74 29.79 10.25
CA ASP A 357 -9.27 31.16 10.05
C ASP A 357 -10.51 32.07 9.88
N PRO A 358 -10.75 33.07 10.77
CA PRO A 358 -11.89 33.97 10.67
C PRO A 358 -12.03 34.67 9.31
N ASN A 359 -10.92 34.84 8.60
CA ASN A 359 -10.86 35.39 7.25
C ASN A 359 -11.57 34.53 6.21
N ARG A 360 -11.65 33.20 6.41
CA ARG A 360 -12.44 32.31 5.54
C ARG A 360 -13.92 32.69 5.53
N THR A 361 -14.43 33.25 6.63
CA THR A 361 -15.82 33.72 6.73
C THR A 361 -16.04 34.98 5.88
N ILE A 362 -15.06 35.90 5.87
CA ILE A 362 -15.09 37.08 4.99
C ILE A 362 -15.05 36.62 3.52
N TYR A 363 -14.15 35.69 3.18
CA TYR A 363 -14.06 35.15 1.83
C TYR A 363 -15.37 34.50 1.37
N ALA A 364 -16.00 33.69 2.21
CA ALA A 364 -17.30 33.07 1.91
C ALA A 364 -18.42 34.11 1.72
N ALA A 365 -18.42 35.19 2.50
CA ALA A 365 -19.39 36.28 2.35
C ALA A 365 -19.21 37.02 1.01
N ILE A 366 -17.96 37.26 0.59
CA ILE A 366 -17.65 37.85 -0.73
C ILE A 366 -18.12 36.93 -1.86
N LEU A 367 -17.90 35.62 -1.75
CA LEU A 367 -18.41 34.66 -2.75
C LEU A 367 -19.95 34.67 -2.84
N MET A 368 -20.65 34.86 -1.72
CA MET A 368 -22.11 35.03 -1.73
C MET A 368 -22.56 36.30 -2.45
N GLU A 369 -21.80 37.40 -2.32
CA GLU A 369 -22.04 38.62 -3.10
C GLU A 369 -21.85 38.39 -4.60
N GLU A 370 -20.74 37.75 -5.00
CA GLU A 370 -20.45 37.45 -6.41
C GLU A 370 -21.51 36.51 -7.04
N GLU A 371 -21.94 35.49 -6.30
CA GLU A 371 -23.00 34.57 -6.72
C GLU A 371 -24.33 35.32 -6.87
N ALA A 372 -24.68 36.19 -5.91
CA ALA A 372 -25.89 36.98 -5.99
C ALA A 372 -25.88 37.95 -7.18
N GLU A 373 -24.72 38.52 -7.54
CA GLU A 373 -24.54 39.34 -8.74
C GLU A 373 -24.68 38.50 -10.03
N ARG A 374 -24.15 37.27 -10.06
CA ARG A 374 -24.37 36.33 -11.20
C ARG A 374 -25.84 35.94 -11.36
N GLN A 375 -26.60 35.86 -10.27
CA GLN A 375 -28.02 35.52 -10.26
C GLN A 375 -28.97 36.72 -10.46
N LYS A 376 -28.44 37.88 -10.89
CA LYS A 376 -29.22 39.12 -11.07
C LYS A 376 -30.47 38.96 -11.96
N GLY A 377 -30.47 38.00 -12.88
CA GLY A 377 -31.61 37.68 -13.73
C GLY A 377 -32.77 36.93 -13.05
N ASN A 378 -32.56 36.33 -11.87
CA ASN A 378 -33.55 35.48 -11.20
C ASN A 378 -34.46 36.23 -10.20
N LEU A 379 -34.23 37.52 -9.97
CA LEU A 379 -34.93 38.33 -8.97
C LEU A 379 -35.42 39.65 -9.60
N SER A 380 -36.47 40.23 -9.02
CA SER A 380 -36.88 41.59 -9.38
C SER A 380 -35.76 42.59 -9.05
N LYS A 381 -35.64 43.66 -9.84
CA LYS A 381 -34.58 44.68 -9.69
C LYS A 381 -34.49 45.24 -8.25
N SER A 382 -35.65 45.42 -7.60
CA SER A 382 -35.75 45.84 -6.20
C SER A 382 -35.30 44.75 -5.21
N GLY A 383 -35.73 43.50 -5.41
CA GLY A 383 -35.35 42.37 -4.57
C GLY A 383 -33.85 42.04 -4.64
N HIS A 384 -33.26 42.13 -5.83
CA HIS A 384 -31.82 41.96 -6.04
C HIS A 384 -31.02 43.05 -5.31
N ASN A 385 -31.40 44.33 -5.47
CA ASN A 385 -30.72 45.45 -4.77
C ASN A 385 -30.77 45.30 -3.24
N LEU A 386 -31.93 44.90 -2.69
CA LEU A 386 -32.07 44.66 -1.26
C LEU A 386 -31.21 43.49 -0.76
N LYS A 387 -31.13 42.41 -1.53
CA LYS A 387 -30.26 41.25 -1.24
C LYS A 387 -28.79 41.65 -1.25
N MET A 388 -28.34 42.37 -2.28
CA MET A 388 -26.96 42.85 -2.40
C MET A 388 -26.58 43.80 -1.26
N ARG A 389 -27.48 44.70 -0.84
CA ARG A 389 -27.24 45.60 0.30
C ARG A 389 -26.96 44.82 1.58
N LYS A 390 -27.81 43.83 1.89
CA LYS A 390 -27.65 42.99 3.09
C LYS A 390 -26.36 42.18 3.07
N LEU A 391 -25.98 41.64 1.91
CA LEU A 391 -24.74 40.87 1.78
C LEU A 391 -23.51 41.76 1.98
N ARG A 392 -23.47 42.94 1.35
CA ARG A 392 -22.37 43.92 1.52
C ARG A 392 -22.25 44.41 2.95
N GLU A 393 -23.38 44.67 3.61
CA GLU A 393 -23.42 45.09 5.02
C GLU A 393 -22.86 43.99 5.94
N ASN A 394 -23.24 42.73 5.70
CA ASN A 394 -22.68 41.60 6.44
C ASN A 394 -21.17 41.45 6.22
N THR A 395 -20.70 41.54 4.98
CA THR A 395 -19.27 41.47 4.65
C THR A 395 -18.49 42.61 5.30
N HIS A 396 -19.02 43.84 5.28
CA HIS A 396 -18.39 44.99 5.93
C HIS A 396 -18.27 44.79 7.45
N ASN A 397 -19.34 44.32 8.10
CA ASN A 397 -19.33 44.02 9.54
C ASN A 397 -18.29 42.94 9.90
N LEU A 398 -18.14 41.92 9.06
CA LEU A 398 -17.12 40.87 9.26
C LEU A 398 -15.70 41.42 9.10
N MET A 399 -15.46 42.31 8.13
CA MET A 399 -14.17 42.98 7.94
C MET A 399 -13.83 43.90 9.13
N ASP A 400 -14.79 44.68 9.60
CA ASP A 400 -14.61 45.59 10.74
C ASP A 400 -14.32 44.84 12.03
N ALA A 401 -15.00 43.72 12.27
CA ALA A 401 -14.76 42.86 13.43
C ALA A 401 -13.31 42.34 13.50
N LEU A 402 -12.67 42.11 12.34
CA LEU A 402 -11.27 41.67 12.24
C LEU A 402 -10.29 42.82 11.95
N LYS A 403 -10.76 44.07 11.95
CA LYS A 403 -9.98 45.28 11.63
C LYS A 403 -9.26 45.20 10.27
N GLN A 404 -9.94 44.64 9.26
CA GLN A 404 -9.37 44.44 7.93
C GLN A 404 -9.80 45.51 6.93
N LYS A 405 -8.91 45.83 5.98
CA LYS A 405 -9.19 46.85 4.99
C LYS A 405 -9.93 46.24 3.79
N PRO A 406 -10.99 46.88 3.26
CA PRO A 406 -11.69 46.38 2.08
C PRO A 406 -10.81 46.20 0.85
N ILE A 407 -9.70 46.93 0.75
CA ILE A 407 -8.76 46.83 -0.38
C ILE A 407 -8.06 45.47 -0.46
N ASP A 408 -7.82 44.82 0.69
CA ASP A 408 -7.17 43.50 0.74
C ASP A 408 -8.10 42.38 0.22
N TRP A 409 -9.40 42.67 0.14
CA TRP A 409 -10.48 41.76 -0.19
C TRP A 409 -11.13 41.99 -1.56
N LYS A 410 -10.73 43.05 -2.28
CA LYS A 410 -11.14 43.25 -3.67
C LYS A 410 -10.54 42.16 -4.56
N SER A 411 -11.11 41.99 -5.76
CA SER A 411 -10.51 41.13 -6.80
C SER A 411 -9.06 41.56 -7.06
N GLY A 412 -8.10 40.65 -6.86
CA GLY A 412 -6.65 40.91 -6.94
C GLY A 412 -6.00 41.43 -5.64
N GLY A 413 -6.79 41.69 -4.59
CA GLY A 413 -6.30 42.00 -3.25
C GLY A 413 -5.55 40.83 -2.63
N ARG A 414 -4.65 41.12 -1.68
CA ARG A 414 -3.74 40.13 -1.08
C ARG A 414 -4.50 39.00 -0.38
N LEU A 415 -5.49 39.33 0.45
CA LEU A 415 -6.27 38.34 1.22
C LEU A 415 -7.24 37.60 0.31
N TYR A 416 -7.93 38.29 -0.59
CA TYR A 416 -8.83 37.65 -1.57
C TYR A 416 -8.09 36.63 -2.43
N THR A 417 -6.93 36.99 -2.97
CA THR A 417 -6.12 36.11 -3.82
C THR A 417 -5.64 34.89 -3.04
N ARG A 418 -5.18 35.09 -1.80
CA ARG A 418 -4.77 33.98 -0.92
C ARG A 418 -5.91 32.99 -0.69
N PHE A 419 -7.06 33.44 -0.18
CA PHE A 419 -8.18 32.55 0.14
C PHE A 419 -8.83 31.93 -1.11
N LYS A 420 -8.79 32.62 -2.25
CA LYS A 420 -9.14 32.04 -3.55
C LYS A 420 -8.22 30.89 -3.91
N CYS A 421 -6.90 31.05 -3.78
CA CYS A 421 -5.95 29.96 -4.00
C CYS A 421 -6.15 28.81 -3.00
N GLU A 422 -6.35 29.10 -1.71
CA GLU A 422 -6.65 28.06 -0.70
C GLU A 422 -7.88 27.23 -1.09
N ALA A 423 -8.98 27.88 -1.50
CA ALA A 423 -10.21 27.20 -1.92
C ALA A 423 -10.05 26.37 -3.20
N ILE A 424 -9.21 26.83 -4.13
CA ILE A 424 -8.87 26.05 -5.33
C ILE A 424 -8.02 24.83 -4.95
N ILE A 425 -7.03 24.98 -4.06
CA ILE A 425 -6.18 23.89 -3.58
C ILE A 425 -7.02 22.82 -2.88
N GLU A 426 -7.96 23.20 -2.01
CA GLU A 426 -8.88 22.24 -1.37
C GLU A 426 -9.69 21.42 -2.39
N GLN A 427 -10.17 22.05 -3.46
CA GLN A 427 -10.86 21.35 -4.55
C GLN A 427 -9.92 20.44 -5.36
N LEU A 428 -8.68 20.86 -5.60
CA LEU A 428 -7.66 20.03 -6.27
C LEU A 428 -7.29 18.81 -5.41
N GLU A 429 -7.23 18.95 -4.09
CA GLU A 429 -7.01 17.83 -3.17
C GLU A 429 -8.14 16.78 -3.25
N ASP A 430 -9.40 17.24 -3.32
CA ASP A 430 -10.56 16.36 -3.51
C ASP A 430 -10.53 15.63 -4.86
N ILE A 431 -10.12 16.32 -5.93
CA ILE A 431 -9.94 15.73 -7.26
C ILE A 431 -8.78 14.72 -7.24
N TYR A 432 -7.67 15.05 -6.58
CA TYR A 432 -6.54 14.14 -6.44
C TYR A 432 -6.90 12.88 -5.66
N ALA A 433 -7.67 13.00 -4.57
CA ALA A 433 -8.18 11.85 -3.85
C ALA A 433 -9.09 10.95 -4.71
N GLN A 434 -9.87 11.54 -5.63
CA GLN A 434 -10.64 10.80 -6.64
C GLN A 434 -9.74 10.08 -7.64
N LEU A 435 -8.68 10.75 -8.14
CA LEU A 435 -7.68 10.13 -9.03
C LEU A 435 -7.02 8.91 -8.38
N LEU A 436 -6.59 9.03 -7.13
CA LEU A 436 -5.99 7.93 -6.37
C LEU A 436 -6.98 6.76 -6.15
N SER A 437 -8.27 7.06 -5.97
CA SER A 437 -9.29 6.01 -5.83
C SER A 437 -9.55 5.27 -7.14
N GLU A 438 -9.46 5.96 -8.28
CA GLU A 438 -9.62 5.35 -9.60
C GLU A 438 -8.37 4.57 -10.02
N SER A 439 -7.17 5.07 -9.75
CA SER A 439 -5.91 4.35 -10.02
C SER A 439 -5.86 3.04 -9.24
N ALA A 440 -6.24 3.07 -7.95
CA ALA A 440 -6.40 1.90 -7.10
C ALA A 440 -7.35 0.85 -7.68
N ALA A 441 -8.54 1.30 -8.10
CA ALA A 441 -9.55 0.44 -8.66
C ALA A 441 -9.08 -0.19 -9.98
N ARG A 442 -8.30 0.54 -10.77
CA ARG A 442 -7.68 0.04 -12.01
C ARG A 442 -6.59 -1.00 -11.76
N ALA A 443 -5.71 -0.78 -10.78
CA ALA A 443 -4.71 -1.76 -10.37
C ALA A 443 -5.38 -3.09 -9.97
N LEU A 444 -6.47 -3.03 -9.21
CA LEU A 444 -7.34 -4.16 -8.88
C LEU A 444 -8.08 -4.75 -10.10
N GLN A 445 -8.40 -3.95 -11.11
CA GLN A 445 -9.08 -4.42 -12.32
C GLN A 445 -8.14 -5.07 -13.33
N LEU A 446 -6.88 -4.62 -13.47
CA LEU A 446 -5.87 -5.32 -14.27
C LEU A 446 -5.70 -6.76 -13.77
N ARG A 447 -5.74 -6.94 -12.44
CA ARG A 447 -5.79 -8.27 -11.78
C ARG A 447 -7.02 -9.11 -12.15
N ASN A 448 -8.16 -8.47 -12.45
CA ASN A 448 -9.42 -9.16 -12.79
C ASN A 448 -9.69 -9.28 -14.30
N LEU A 449 -9.10 -8.40 -15.13
CA LEU A 449 -9.25 -8.38 -16.59
C LEU A 449 -8.48 -9.51 -17.26
N LYS A 450 -7.31 -9.89 -16.72
CA LYS A 450 -6.64 -11.14 -17.13
C LYS A 450 -7.47 -12.39 -16.77
N ALA A 451 -8.37 -12.31 -15.77
CA ALA A 451 -9.27 -13.42 -15.40
C ALA A 451 -10.59 -13.46 -16.18
N ARG A 452 -10.95 -12.39 -16.90
CA ARG A 452 -12.17 -12.30 -17.73
C ARG A 452 -11.92 -11.42 -18.95
N ILE A 453 -11.43 -12.02 -20.02
CA ILE A 453 -11.46 -11.43 -21.36
C ILE A 453 -12.92 -11.11 -21.68
N ARG A 454 -13.23 -9.80 -21.75
CA ARG A 454 -14.50 -9.09 -22.12
C ARG A 454 -15.02 -8.21 -20.97
N GLY A 455 -14.46 -7.01 -20.81
CA GLY A 455 -14.83 -6.10 -19.72
C GLY A 455 -14.58 -4.58 -19.90
N SER A 456 -15.06 -4.00 -21.01
CA SER A 456 -15.46 -2.57 -21.23
C SER A 456 -14.46 -1.39 -21.00
N ASN A 457 -14.16 -0.69 -22.10
CA ASN A 457 -13.46 0.61 -22.22
C ASN A 457 -14.08 1.82 -21.48
N LYS A 458 -15.22 1.69 -20.79
CA LYS A 458 -15.96 2.83 -20.20
C LYS A 458 -15.24 3.56 -19.06
N LYS A 459 -14.37 2.89 -18.30
CA LYS A 459 -13.69 3.50 -17.14
C LYS A 459 -12.43 4.30 -17.50
N ALA A 460 -11.80 4.05 -18.65
CA ALA A 460 -10.69 4.87 -19.14
C ALA A 460 -11.12 6.32 -19.44
N ALA A 461 -12.34 6.49 -19.93
CA ALA A 461 -12.95 7.81 -20.13
C ALA A 461 -13.18 8.59 -18.82
N GLN A 462 -13.35 7.89 -17.68
CA GLN A 462 -13.62 8.54 -16.40
C GLN A 462 -12.35 9.18 -15.81
N ALA A 463 -11.21 8.49 -15.83
CA ALA A 463 -9.93 9.06 -15.41
C ALA A 463 -9.56 10.31 -16.25
N PHE A 464 -9.85 10.27 -17.56
CA PHE A 464 -9.63 11.42 -18.45
C PHE A 464 -10.42 12.66 -18.03
N LYS A 465 -11.71 12.49 -17.68
CA LYS A 465 -12.55 13.59 -17.20
C LYS A 465 -12.00 14.18 -15.90
N ILE A 466 -11.45 13.35 -15.00
CA ILE A 466 -10.91 13.81 -13.72
C ILE A 466 -9.60 14.57 -13.92
N VAL A 467 -8.68 14.09 -14.77
CA VAL A 467 -7.43 14.80 -15.10
C VAL A 467 -7.72 16.12 -15.82
N ARG A 468 -8.66 16.16 -16.77
CA ARG A 468 -9.08 17.42 -17.40
C ARG A 468 -9.62 18.40 -16.36
N LYS A 469 -10.51 17.95 -15.47
CA LYS A 469 -11.03 18.78 -14.37
C LYS A 469 -9.93 19.30 -13.45
N PHE A 470 -8.92 18.48 -13.16
CA PHE A 470 -7.74 18.90 -12.40
C PHE A 470 -7.01 20.03 -13.12
N ASN A 471 -6.69 19.85 -14.39
CA ASN A 471 -5.95 20.83 -15.19
C ASN A 471 -6.73 22.13 -15.37
N ASP A 472 -8.01 22.06 -15.74
CA ASP A 472 -8.89 23.23 -15.89
C ASP A 472 -8.91 24.08 -14.62
N LEU A 473 -8.99 23.43 -13.46
CA LEU A 473 -9.00 24.12 -12.16
C LEU A 473 -7.60 24.63 -11.79
N ALA A 474 -6.54 23.84 -11.98
CA ALA A 474 -5.16 24.22 -11.65
C ALA A 474 -4.70 25.45 -12.45
N GLN A 475 -5.11 25.58 -13.71
CA GLN A 475 -4.79 26.73 -14.56
C GLN A 475 -5.50 28.03 -14.14
N THR A 476 -6.46 27.98 -13.20
CA THR A 476 -7.07 29.20 -12.64
C THR A 476 -6.23 29.86 -11.54
N ILE A 477 -5.20 29.17 -11.05
CA ILE A 477 -4.26 29.71 -10.06
C ILE A 477 -3.34 30.72 -10.75
N PRO A 478 -3.22 31.96 -10.24
CA PRO A 478 -2.38 32.99 -10.87
C PRO A 478 -0.88 32.66 -10.79
N ALA A 479 -0.12 33.09 -11.80
CA ALA A 479 1.33 32.99 -11.81
C ALA A 479 1.96 33.75 -10.61
N PRO A 480 3.08 33.29 -10.02
CA PRO A 480 3.92 32.14 -10.40
C PRO A 480 3.49 30.79 -9.79
N PHE A 481 2.29 30.73 -9.20
CA PHE A 481 1.82 29.58 -8.44
C PHE A 481 1.12 28.51 -9.32
N THR A 482 0.88 28.80 -10.60
CA THR A 482 0.21 27.89 -11.53
C THR A 482 0.97 26.57 -11.69
N PRO A 483 0.35 25.41 -11.39
CA PRO A 483 0.96 24.10 -11.65
C PRO A 483 1.08 23.79 -13.15
N PRO A 484 2.08 22.98 -13.56
CA PRO A 484 2.09 22.41 -14.90
C PRO A 484 0.91 21.45 -15.11
N LEU A 485 0.66 21.07 -16.36
CA LEU A 485 -0.43 20.14 -16.69
C LEU A 485 -0.12 18.74 -16.17
N LEU A 486 -1.05 18.17 -15.40
CA LEU A 486 -0.99 16.79 -14.97
C LEU A 486 -1.24 15.87 -16.17
N GLN A 487 -0.29 14.97 -16.42
CA GLN A 487 -0.41 13.96 -17.48
C GLN A 487 -0.83 12.60 -16.89
N LYS A 488 -1.27 11.69 -17.76
CA LYS A 488 -1.74 10.37 -17.33
C LYS A 488 -0.61 9.46 -16.86
N SER A 489 0.55 9.50 -17.55
CA SER A 489 1.75 8.72 -17.24
C SER A 489 2.26 8.93 -15.81
N ALA A 490 1.83 10.00 -15.13
CA ALA A 490 2.10 10.27 -13.71
C ALA A 490 1.62 9.15 -12.75
N PHE A 491 0.74 8.25 -13.19
CA PHE A 491 0.18 7.16 -12.39
C PHE A 491 0.61 5.77 -12.88
N TYR A 492 1.65 5.69 -13.72
CA TYR A 492 2.22 4.46 -14.25
C TYR A 492 3.67 4.31 -13.74
N ASP A 493 4.23 3.10 -13.77
CA ASP A 493 5.64 2.89 -13.39
C ASP A 493 6.56 3.56 -14.43
N LYS A 494 7.73 4.01 -13.99
CA LYS A 494 8.70 4.78 -14.80
C LYS A 494 10.00 4.03 -14.99
N ASP A 495 9.95 2.70 -14.93
CA ASP A 495 11.14 1.85 -14.89
C ASP A 495 11.94 1.85 -16.21
N GLU A 496 11.38 2.39 -17.29
CA GLU A 496 11.99 2.47 -18.62
C GLU A 496 12.89 3.70 -18.85
N LEU A 497 12.74 4.78 -18.07
CA LEU A 497 13.49 6.02 -18.33
C LEU A 497 14.98 5.84 -18.01
N LEU A 498 15.82 5.85 -19.06
CA LEU A 498 17.28 5.71 -18.94
C LEU A 498 18.01 7.02 -18.61
N THR A 499 17.44 8.16 -18.99
CA THR A 499 18.03 9.49 -18.79
C THR A 499 17.11 10.38 -17.95
N ALA A 500 17.72 11.28 -17.18
CA ALA A 500 16.99 12.24 -16.36
C ALA A 500 16.14 13.19 -17.25
N PRO A 501 14.81 13.25 -17.06
CA PRO A 501 13.97 14.13 -17.85
C PRO A 501 14.03 15.58 -17.33
N GLU A 502 13.84 16.55 -18.22
CA GLU A 502 13.73 17.97 -17.84
C GLU A 502 12.46 18.27 -17.03
N THR A 503 11.37 17.58 -17.37
CA THR A 503 10.07 17.67 -16.71
C THR A 503 9.56 16.29 -16.36
N ASP A 504 8.81 16.17 -15.28
CA ASP A 504 8.21 14.92 -14.84
C ASP A 504 6.69 15.08 -14.78
N GLU A 505 5.94 14.06 -15.18
CA GLU A 505 4.48 14.14 -15.25
C GLU A 505 3.82 14.28 -13.89
N THR A 506 4.54 13.94 -12.82
CA THR A 506 4.15 14.16 -11.43
C THR A 506 4.48 15.58 -10.95
N ASP A 507 5.13 16.44 -11.75
CA ASP A 507 5.48 17.83 -11.40
C ASP A 507 4.27 18.62 -10.92
N ALA A 508 3.11 18.38 -11.54
CA ALA A 508 1.85 19.01 -11.12
C ALA A 508 1.47 18.65 -9.68
N LEU A 509 1.74 17.40 -9.26
CA LEU A 509 1.45 16.90 -7.92
C LEU A 509 2.46 17.39 -6.87
N TRP A 510 3.74 17.50 -7.26
CA TRP A 510 4.79 18.09 -6.43
C TRP A 510 4.57 19.59 -6.22
N LYS A 511 4.23 20.33 -7.28
CA LYS A 511 3.88 21.75 -7.19
C LYS A 511 2.65 21.94 -6.31
N LEU A 512 1.62 21.12 -6.46
CA LEU A 512 0.43 21.16 -5.58
C LEU A 512 0.80 20.97 -4.10
N GLU A 513 1.74 20.06 -3.79
CA GLU A 513 2.23 19.88 -2.41
C GLU A 513 2.95 21.13 -1.89
N MET A 514 3.78 21.77 -2.71
CA MET A 514 4.48 23.00 -2.29
C MET A 514 3.49 24.15 -2.03
N LEU A 515 2.51 24.34 -2.93
CA LEU A 515 1.45 25.35 -2.76
C LEU A 515 0.68 25.15 -1.46
N ARG A 516 0.41 23.89 -1.11
CA ARG A 516 -0.26 23.53 0.14
C ARG A 516 0.54 23.95 1.37
N SER A 517 1.85 23.67 1.39
CA SER A 517 2.70 24.06 2.53
C SER A 517 2.93 25.57 2.63
N GLU A 518 3.02 26.27 1.50
CA GLU A 518 3.41 27.69 1.49
C GLU A 518 2.22 28.67 1.53
N LEU A 519 1.11 28.36 0.86
CA LEU A 519 -0.05 29.27 0.80
C LEU A 519 -1.06 29.01 1.92
N CYS A 520 -1.17 27.76 2.37
CA CYS A 520 -2.28 27.33 3.24
C CYS A 520 -1.84 27.05 4.69
N ASN A 521 -0.54 27.23 5.03
CA ASN A 521 0.02 26.92 6.37
C ASN A 521 -0.31 25.50 6.88
N PHE A 522 -0.49 24.51 5.99
CA PHE A 522 -0.89 23.14 6.38
C PHE A 522 0.25 22.31 7.00
N GLY A 523 1.42 22.89 7.27
CA GLY A 523 2.57 22.24 7.87
C GLY A 523 3.82 23.12 7.83
N ALA A 524 4.99 22.52 8.04
CA ALA A 524 6.26 23.21 7.83
C ALA A 524 6.47 23.48 6.34
N SER A 525 7.02 24.64 5.98
CA SER A 525 7.49 24.92 4.61
C SER A 525 8.62 23.95 4.25
N ALA A 526 8.78 23.67 2.96
CA ALA A 526 9.96 22.95 2.50
C ALA A 526 11.23 23.70 2.98
N PRO A 527 12.29 22.99 3.41
CA PRO A 527 13.53 23.64 3.81
C PRO A 527 14.05 24.56 2.69
N LYS A 528 14.66 25.69 3.06
CA LYS A 528 15.31 26.54 2.06
C LYS A 528 16.45 25.76 1.40
N GLU A 529 16.69 26.01 0.12
CA GLU A 529 17.83 25.46 -0.64
C GLU A 529 17.75 23.95 -0.93
N VAL A 530 16.57 23.31 -0.91
CA VAL A 530 16.38 21.91 -1.36
C VAL A 530 15.81 21.87 -2.78
N GLY A 531 16.27 20.92 -3.59
CA GLY A 531 15.96 20.85 -5.01
C GLY A 531 14.91 19.80 -5.39
N TRP A 532 14.67 18.79 -4.55
CA TRP A 532 13.69 17.72 -4.82
C TRP A 532 12.25 18.18 -5.14
N PRO A 533 11.73 19.33 -4.64
CA PRO A 533 10.39 19.78 -5.03
C PRO A 533 10.35 20.40 -6.43
N TYR A 534 11.48 20.92 -6.90
CA TYR A 534 11.56 21.82 -8.06
C TYR A 534 12.25 21.21 -9.28
N SER A 535 12.85 20.03 -9.15
CA SER A 535 13.61 19.40 -10.22
C SER A 535 13.20 17.95 -10.45
N ALA A 536 12.76 17.66 -11.68
CA ALA A 536 12.53 16.31 -12.17
C ALA A 536 13.83 15.49 -12.13
N ALA A 537 14.96 16.09 -12.54
CA ALA A 537 16.27 15.45 -12.50
C ALA A 537 16.69 15.02 -11.09
N ILE A 538 16.49 15.86 -10.06
CA ILE A 538 16.82 15.48 -8.67
C ILE A 538 15.92 14.33 -8.21
N ARG A 539 14.61 14.35 -8.51
CA ARG A 539 13.71 13.24 -8.19
C ARG A 539 14.08 11.95 -8.90
N PHE A 540 14.47 12.04 -10.18
CA PHE A 540 15.00 10.92 -10.94
C PHE A 540 16.27 10.35 -10.31
N GLY A 541 17.18 11.23 -9.86
CA GLY A 541 18.39 10.82 -9.13
C GLY A 541 18.09 10.13 -7.81
N ILE A 542 17.11 10.62 -7.04
CA ILE A 542 16.65 9.97 -5.80
C ILE A 542 16.09 8.57 -6.08
N ASP A 543 15.22 8.43 -7.09
CA ASP A 543 14.65 7.14 -7.48
C ASP A 543 15.74 6.16 -7.95
N ALA A 544 16.63 6.61 -8.85
CA ALA A 544 17.74 5.81 -9.34
C ALA A 544 18.70 5.39 -8.21
N PHE A 545 18.98 6.29 -7.26
CA PHE A 545 19.80 5.99 -6.09
C PHE A 545 19.16 4.89 -5.24
N HIS A 546 17.89 5.06 -4.85
CA HIS A 546 17.20 4.05 -4.06
C HIS A 546 17.15 2.69 -4.77
N ARG A 547 16.75 2.65 -6.05
CA ARG A 547 16.65 1.41 -6.84
C ARG A 547 17.99 0.72 -7.03
N THR A 548 19.06 1.48 -7.23
CA THR A 548 20.43 0.95 -7.25
C THR A 548 20.77 0.30 -5.90
N SER A 549 20.52 0.99 -4.79
CA SER A 549 20.73 0.42 -3.45
C SER A 549 19.85 -0.80 -3.16
N ARG A 550 18.59 -0.83 -3.62
CA ARG A 550 17.68 -1.99 -3.47
C ARG A 550 18.18 -3.21 -4.23
N ALA A 551 18.71 -2.99 -5.44
CA ALA A 551 19.25 -4.06 -6.27
C ALA A 551 20.51 -4.69 -5.66
N PHE A 552 21.44 -3.88 -5.15
CA PHE A 552 22.62 -4.39 -4.43
C PHE A 552 22.23 -5.13 -3.15
N GLU A 553 21.30 -4.57 -2.37
CA GLU A 553 20.82 -5.23 -1.16
C GLU A 553 20.11 -6.56 -1.45
N GLU A 554 19.38 -6.67 -2.56
CA GLU A 554 18.78 -7.94 -2.98
C GLU A 554 19.86 -9.02 -3.23
N MET A 555 21.00 -8.63 -3.82
CA MET A 555 22.13 -9.55 -4.03
C MET A 555 22.72 -10.03 -2.69
N GLU A 556 22.89 -9.12 -1.71
CA GLU A 556 23.33 -9.46 -0.35
C GLU A 556 22.34 -10.38 0.36
N LEU A 557 21.04 -10.10 0.27
CA LEU A 557 20.00 -10.95 0.85
C LEU A 557 19.97 -12.34 0.21
N ILE A 558 20.19 -12.44 -1.10
CA ILE A 558 20.27 -13.74 -1.79
C ILE A 558 21.49 -14.53 -1.31
N GLN A 559 22.63 -13.89 -1.08
CA GLN A 559 23.80 -14.55 -0.52
C GLN A 559 23.50 -15.16 0.86
N ILE A 560 22.87 -14.39 1.75
CA ILE A 560 22.47 -14.88 3.08
C ILE A 560 21.53 -16.08 2.97
N GLU A 561 20.51 -15.99 2.11
CA GLU A 561 19.54 -17.08 1.92
C GLU A 561 20.16 -18.30 1.25
N TRP A 562 21.11 -18.11 0.33
CA TRP A 562 21.85 -19.19 -0.30
C TRP A 562 22.64 -20.00 0.74
N CYS A 563 23.43 -19.33 1.58
CA CYS A 563 24.19 -19.98 2.65
C CYS A 563 23.25 -20.75 3.60
N ARG A 564 22.15 -20.12 4.02
CA ARG A 564 21.13 -20.78 4.86
C ARG A 564 20.56 -22.02 4.20
N LEU A 565 20.22 -21.94 2.92
CA LEU A 565 19.62 -23.04 2.17
C LEU A 565 20.60 -24.21 1.99
N VAL A 566 21.86 -23.93 1.65
CA VAL A 566 22.92 -24.94 1.51
C VAL A 566 23.16 -25.64 2.85
N GLN A 567 23.32 -24.88 3.94
CA GLN A 567 23.51 -25.44 5.27
C GLN A 567 22.31 -26.27 5.73
N PHE A 568 21.09 -25.76 5.55
CA PHE A 568 19.86 -26.46 5.91
C PHE A 568 19.74 -27.78 5.14
N THR A 569 19.84 -27.74 3.82
CA THR A 569 19.67 -28.91 2.95
C THR A 569 20.76 -29.94 3.23
N SER A 570 22.02 -29.51 3.33
CA SER A 570 23.15 -30.42 3.59
C SER A 570 23.03 -31.08 4.96
N ARG A 571 22.75 -30.30 6.01
CA ARG A 571 22.62 -30.82 7.37
C ARG A 571 21.44 -31.78 7.51
N ARG A 572 20.30 -31.43 6.91
CA ARG A 572 19.11 -32.29 6.89
C ARG A 572 19.39 -33.59 6.16
N THR A 573 20.08 -33.53 5.02
CA THR A 573 20.53 -34.72 4.27
C THR A 573 21.46 -35.61 5.11
N GLU A 574 22.47 -35.03 5.77
CA GLU A 574 23.38 -35.78 6.66
C GLU A 574 22.64 -36.49 7.80
N ILE A 575 21.69 -35.79 8.45
CA ILE A 575 20.88 -36.36 9.52
C ILE A 575 20.06 -37.54 8.99
N LEU A 576 19.43 -37.38 7.82
CA LEU A 576 18.67 -38.47 7.21
C LEU A 576 19.60 -39.66 6.93
N LEU A 577 20.71 -39.45 6.22
CA LEU A 577 21.70 -40.50 5.94
C LEU A 577 22.22 -41.22 7.20
N ALA A 578 22.41 -40.49 8.31
CA ALA A 578 22.81 -41.07 9.58
C ALA A 578 21.72 -41.96 10.20
N CYS A 579 20.45 -41.53 10.14
CA CYS A 579 19.30 -42.29 10.63
C CYS A 579 19.10 -43.62 9.89
N HIS A 580 19.55 -43.73 8.64
CA HIS A 580 19.54 -44.98 7.88
C HIS A 580 20.57 -46.01 8.39
N LYS A 581 21.74 -45.59 8.88
CA LYS A 581 22.87 -46.49 9.20
C LYS A 581 22.72 -47.26 10.52
N ASN A 582 22.05 -46.69 11.54
CA ASN A 582 21.82 -47.31 12.84
C ASN A 582 20.71 -46.57 13.62
N PRO A 583 19.42 -46.79 13.31
CA PRO A 583 18.35 -46.15 14.06
C PRO A 583 18.40 -46.62 15.53
N SER A 584 18.33 -45.67 16.47
CA SER A 584 18.26 -46.00 17.90
C SER A 584 17.03 -46.88 18.18
N PRO A 585 17.02 -47.68 19.27
CA PRO A 585 15.86 -48.51 19.60
C PRO A 585 14.54 -47.73 19.69
N ALA A 586 14.58 -46.48 20.16
CA ALA A 586 13.42 -45.57 20.22
C ALA A 586 12.98 -45.09 18.82
N ILE A 587 13.93 -44.85 17.91
CA ILE A 587 13.63 -44.50 16.52
C ILE A 587 12.99 -45.71 15.82
N ARG A 588 13.52 -46.94 16.01
CA ARG A 588 13.00 -48.18 15.39
C ARG A 588 11.52 -48.43 15.65
N THR A 589 11.01 -48.07 16.84
CA THR A 589 9.58 -48.21 17.18
C THR A 589 8.67 -47.16 16.52
N GLN A 590 9.23 -46.05 16.03
CA GLN A 590 8.54 -44.98 15.28
C GLN A 590 8.98 -44.94 13.81
N TYR A 591 9.75 -45.94 13.38
CA TYR A 591 10.46 -45.96 12.11
C TYR A 591 9.56 -46.48 11.00
N ASN A 592 9.04 -45.58 10.16
CA ASN A 592 8.48 -45.95 8.87
C ASN A 592 9.54 -45.68 7.80
N LEU A 593 10.08 -46.75 7.21
CA LEU A 593 11.14 -46.70 6.22
C LEU A 593 10.69 -45.95 4.95
N ASP A 594 9.43 -46.13 4.52
CA ASP A 594 8.90 -45.49 3.31
C ASP A 594 8.80 -43.97 3.47
N ILE A 595 8.35 -43.50 4.64
CA ILE A 595 8.34 -42.06 4.96
C ILE A 595 9.76 -41.49 4.92
N PHE A 596 10.72 -42.21 5.51
CA PHE A 596 12.10 -41.78 5.54
C PHE A 596 12.73 -41.70 4.13
N LEU A 597 12.47 -42.70 3.28
CA LEU A 597 12.93 -42.69 1.89
C LEU A 597 12.30 -41.56 1.09
N GLY A 598 11.01 -41.27 1.31
CA GLY A 598 10.34 -40.12 0.72
C GLY A 598 11.00 -38.80 1.09
N LEU A 599 11.34 -38.61 2.38
CA LEU A 599 12.08 -37.42 2.84
C LEU A 599 13.47 -37.33 2.21
N LEU A 600 14.21 -38.44 2.12
CA LEU A 600 15.52 -38.48 1.48
C LEU A 600 15.43 -38.16 -0.02
N TRP A 601 14.38 -38.64 -0.70
CA TRP A 601 14.12 -38.34 -2.10
C TRP A 601 13.89 -36.85 -2.35
N ASP A 602 13.12 -36.19 -1.49
CA ASP A 602 12.93 -34.74 -1.57
C ASP A 602 14.25 -33.98 -1.35
N GLU A 603 15.10 -34.41 -0.42
CA GLU A 603 16.42 -33.80 -0.24
C GLU A 603 17.34 -34.01 -1.46
N ILE A 604 17.31 -35.19 -2.10
CA ILE A 604 18.04 -35.43 -3.37
C ILE A 604 17.63 -34.41 -4.43
N ARG A 605 16.31 -34.13 -4.55
CA ARG A 605 15.80 -33.14 -5.50
C ARG A 605 16.22 -31.72 -5.14
N ALA A 606 16.20 -31.37 -3.85
CA ALA A 606 16.68 -30.07 -3.37
C ALA A 606 18.19 -29.88 -3.65
N LEU A 607 19.02 -30.89 -3.33
CA LEU A 607 20.45 -30.91 -3.64
C LEU A 607 20.69 -30.79 -5.16
N GLN A 608 19.91 -31.49 -5.97
CA GLN A 608 20.01 -31.39 -7.43
C GLN A 608 19.71 -29.96 -7.91
N SER A 609 18.68 -29.32 -7.37
CA SER A 609 18.37 -27.92 -7.68
C SER A 609 19.51 -26.98 -7.26
N LEU A 610 20.13 -27.20 -6.10
CA LEU A 610 21.26 -26.40 -5.61
C LEU A 610 22.50 -26.57 -6.49
N ILE A 611 22.85 -27.81 -6.85
CA ILE A 611 23.99 -28.10 -7.72
C ILE A 611 23.81 -27.43 -9.09
N LYS A 612 22.62 -27.56 -9.70
CA LYS A 612 22.30 -26.90 -10.97
C LYS A 612 22.44 -25.39 -10.88
N ALA A 613 21.84 -24.76 -9.87
CA ALA A 613 21.94 -23.33 -9.65
C ALA A 613 23.40 -22.89 -9.43
N SER A 614 24.18 -23.67 -8.67
CA SER A 614 25.60 -23.41 -8.44
C SER A 614 26.42 -23.47 -9.73
N ASP A 615 26.18 -24.45 -10.60
CA ASP A 615 26.89 -24.55 -11.88
C ASP A 615 26.55 -23.36 -12.79
N LEU A 616 25.30 -22.88 -12.79
CA LEU A 616 24.88 -21.65 -13.50
C LEU A 616 25.58 -20.41 -12.93
N PHE A 617 25.65 -20.31 -11.59
CA PHE A 617 26.42 -19.27 -10.91
C PHE A 617 27.91 -19.30 -11.25
N GLN A 618 28.49 -20.42 -11.69
CA GLN A 618 29.89 -20.45 -12.13
C GLN A 618 30.07 -20.09 -13.61
N ARG A 619 29.12 -20.51 -14.46
CA ARG A 619 29.18 -20.34 -15.92
C ARG A 619 29.00 -18.88 -16.34
N ASP A 620 28.04 -18.18 -15.75
CA ASP A 620 27.53 -16.93 -16.31
C ASP A 620 28.34 -15.68 -15.89
N TYR A 621 29.52 -15.83 -15.25
CA TYR A 621 30.34 -14.68 -14.79
C TYR A 621 31.82 -14.66 -15.27
N PRO A 622 32.27 -13.55 -15.91
CA PRO A 622 33.65 -13.33 -16.33
C PRO A 622 34.64 -13.18 -15.16
N THR A 623 35.94 -13.37 -15.44
CA THR A 623 37.05 -13.40 -14.47
C THR A 623 37.24 -12.18 -13.58
N TRP A 624 36.81 -10.97 -13.98
CA TRP A 624 36.90 -9.78 -13.12
C TRP A 624 35.69 -9.66 -12.16
N ILE A 625 34.53 -10.19 -12.54
CA ILE A 625 33.38 -10.37 -11.64
C ILE A 625 33.67 -11.50 -10.65
N LYS A 626 34.56 -12.45 -11.00
CA LYS A 626 35.03 -13.45 -10.03
C LYS A 626 35.71 -12.83 -8.82
N GLU A 627 36.17 -11.58 -8.82
CA GLU A 627 36.76 -10.96 -7.62
C GLU A 627 35.69 -10.48 -6.62
N GLU A 628 34.63 -9.82 -7.10
CA GLU A 628 33.47 -9.42 -6.28
C GLU A 628 32.61 -10.65 -5.92
N VAL A 629 32.37 -11.54 -6.89
CA VAL A 629 31.70 -12.82 -6.65
C VAL A 629 32.54 -13.70 -5.75
N ARG A 630 33.88 -13.70 -5.75
CA ARG A 630 34.70 -14.43 -4.74
C ARG A 630 34.73 -13.76 -3.36
N LYS A 631 34.32 -12.50 -3.26
CA LYS A 631 34.07 -11.82 -1.98
C LYS A 631 32.63 -12.07 -1.46
N LEU A 632 31.65 -12.19 -2.36
CA LEU A 632 30.24 -12.53 -2.09
C LEU A 632 30.03 -14.05 -1.97
N ASN A 633 30.87 -14.83 -2.62
CA ASN A 633 31.07 -16.25 -2.44
C ASN A 633 32.39 -16.40 -1.70
N GLU A 634 32.34 -16.42 -0.37
CA GLU A 634 33.11 -17.42 0.39
C GLU A 634 32.59 -18.84 0.07
N PHE A 635 32.28 -19.12 -1.20
CA PHE A 635 31.91 -20.43 -1.67
C PHE A 635 33.21 -21.18 -1.80
N ASP A 636 33.57 -21.83 -0.71
CA ASP A 636 34.66 -22.78 -0.70
C ASP A 636 34.32 -23.82 -1.79
N GLU A 637 35.22 -24.09 -2.73
CA GLU A 637 35.03 -25.20 -3.70
C GLU A 637 34.69 -26.51 -2.97
N ASN A 638 35.07 -26.58 -1.70
CA ASN A 638 34.71 -27.56 -0.70
C ASN A 638 33.18 -27.72 -0.50
N GLU A 639 32.37 -26.66 -0.45
CA GLU A 639 30.91 -26.75 -0.23
C GLU A 639 30.18 -27.42 -1.42
N LEU A 640 30.50 -27.03 -2.65
CA LEU A 640 29.94 -27.70 -3.84
C LEU A 640 30.41 -29.14 -3.95
N THR A 641 31.67 -29.39 -3.63
CA THR A 641 32.24 -30.74 -3.58
C THR A 641 31.50 -31.59 -2.54
N GLN A 642 31.22 -31.03 -1.37
CA GLN A 642 30.43 -31.66 -0.31
C GLN A 642 28.99 -31.94 -0.76
N MET A 643 28.31 -30.97 -1.39
CA MET A 643 26.95 -31.17 -1.92
C MET A 643 26.91 -32.28 -2.99
N LYS A 644 27.87 -32.28 -3.93
CA LYS A 644 27.98 -33.33 -4.97
C LYS A 644 28.27 -34.70 -4.36
N ALA A 645 29.09 -34.76 -3.30
CA ALA A 645 29.36 -35.99 -2.55
C ALA A 645 28.11 -36.51 -1.82
N LEU A 646 27.41 -35.64 -1.08
CA LEU A 646 26.15 -35.97 -0.39
C LEU A 646 25.09 -36.47 -1.37
N TYR A 647 24.90 -35.79 -2.50
CA TYR A 647 23.98 -36.20 -3.56
C TYR A 647 24.30 -37.62 -4.07
N SER A 648 25.59 -37.91 -4.30
CA SER A 648 26.04 -39.23 -4.77
C SER A 648 25.81 -40.32 -3.72
N GLU A 649 26.09 -40.05 -2.44
CA GLU A 649 25.83 -40.99 -1.33
C GLU A 649 24.33 -41.28 -1.19
N CYS A 650 23.47 -40.27 -1.29
CA CYS A 650 22.01 -40.44 -1.21
C CYS A 650 21.48 -41.31 -2.35
N LEU A 651 21.88 -41.03 -3.59
CA LEU A 651 21.48 -41.82 -4.75
C LEU A 651 21.86 -43.29 -4.62
N GLU A 652 23.09 -43.54 -4.19
CA GLU A 652 23.58 -44.91 -3.98
C GLU A 652 22.76 -45.63 -2.91
N LYS A 653 22.35 -44.92 -1.85
CA LYS A 653 21.50 -45.50 -0.79
C LYS A 653 20.08 -45.79 -1.24
N VAL A 654 19.47 -44.91 -2.02
CA VAL A 654 18.15 -45.17 -2.61
C VAL A 654 18.21 -46.39 -3.53
N LYS A 655 19.26 -46.52 -4.35
CA LYS A 655 19.48 -47.70 -5.22
C LYS A 655 19.65 -48.99 -4.43
N GLN A 656 20.50 -48.98 -3.38
CA GLN A 656 20.70 -50.16 -2.52
C GLN A 656 19.40 -50.60 -1.86
N ASN A 657 18.56 -49.65 -1.43
CA ASN A 657 17.28 -49.98 -0.81
C ASN A 657 16.24 -50.49 -1.82
N HIS A 658 16.22 -49.93 -3.03
CA HIS A 658 15.38 -50.44 -4.11
C HIS A 658 15.74 -51.90 -4.46
N GLN A 659 17.02 -52.21 -4.60
CA GLN A 659 17.51 -53.58 -4.83
C GLN A 659 17.16 -54.53 -3.67
N PHE A 660 17.14 -54.05 -2.43
CA PHE A 660 16.74 -54.84 -1.26
C PHE A 660 15.23 -55.14 -1.26
N ILE A 661 14.39 -54.18 -1.66
CA ILE A 661 12.94 -54.36 -1.82
C ILE A 661 12.65 -55.37 -2.94
N GLU A 662 13.29 -55.22 -4.10
CA GLU A 662 13.17 -56.15 -5.23
C GLU A 662 13.59 -57.59 -4.87
N ALA A 663 14.59 -57.75 -4.01
CA ALA A 663 15.08 -59.05 -3.55
C ALA A 663 14.15 -59.75 -2.53
N GLY A 664 13.08 -59.11 -2.06
CA GLY A 664 12.23 -59.60 -0.96
C GLY A 664 10.71 -59.44 -1.13
N PHE A 665 10.20 -58.95 -2.26
CA PHE A 665 8.76 -58.78 -2.50
C PHE A 665 8.23 -59.75 -3.58
N GLU A 666 7.12 -60.42 -3.32
CA GLU A 666 6.36 -61.12 -4.37
C GLU A 666 5.70 -60.07 -5.28
N ALA A 667 5.99 -60.16 -6.59
CA ALA A 667 5.88 -59.13 -7.61
C ALA A 667 4.46 -58.65 -8.01
N ASN A 668 3.44 -58.81 -7.17
CA ASN A 668 2.05 -58.69 -7.64
C ASN A 668 1.28 -57.42 -7.22
N GLU A 669 1.85 -56.52 -6.39
CA GLU A 669 1.18 -55.26 -6.01
C GLU A 669 1.89 -53.97 -6.48
N PHE A 670 3.15 -54.04 -6.92
CA PHE A 670 3.91 -52.84 -7.34
C PHE A 670 3.79 -52.49 -8.82
N ASP A 671 3.41 -53.45 -9.67
CA ASP A 671 3.21 -53.25 -11.11
C ASP A 671 2.14 -52.19 -11.43
N GLY A 672 1.23 -51.92 -10.49
CA GLY A 672 0.23 -50.85 -10.61
C GLY A 672 0.77 -49.47 -10.25
N ILE A 673 1.63 -49.39 -9.23
CA ILE A 673 2.20 -48.13 -8.72
C ILE A 673 3.39 -47.67 -9.57
N GLU A 674 4.18 -48.60 -10.11
CA GLU A 674 5.26 -48.28 -11.05
C GLU A 674 4.67 -47.78 -12.38
N ARG A 675 3.54 -48.35 -12.83
CA ARG A 675 2.75 -47.80 -13.95
C ARG A 675 2.18 -46.42 -13.64
N GLU A 676 1.63 -46.18 -12.46
CA GLU A 676 1.18 -44.83 -12.05
C GLU A 676 2.35 -43.84 -11.91
N THR A 677 3.53 -44.30 -11.47
CA THR A 677 4.73 -43.46 -11.31
C THR A 677 5.36 -43.15 -12.66
N ASP A 678 5.37 -44.10 -13.59
CA ASP A 678 5.79 -43.89 -14.97
C ASP A 678 4.77 -43.06 -15.76
N ASP A 679 3.47 -43.17 -15.45
CA ASP A 679 2.43 -42.30 -15.99
C ASP A 679 2.55 -40.88 -15.41
N ILE A 680 2.88 -40.70 -14.12
CA ILE A 680 3.17 -39.39 -13.52
C ILE A 680 4.50 -38.82 -14.04
N GLN A 681 5.54 -39.64 -14.22
CA GLN A 681 6.82 -39.22 -14.79
C GLN A 681 6.70 -38.95 -16.30
N ARG A 682 5.80 -39.65 -17.01
CA ARG A 682 5.37 -39.28 -18.37
C ARG A 682 4.56 -38.00 -18.34
N ASP A 683 3.62 -37.79 -17.44
CA ASP A 683 2.86 -36.53 -17.37
C ASP A 683 3.78 -35.32 -17.08
N VAL A 684 4.88 -35.55 -16.34
CA VAL A 684 5.95 -34.57 -16.10
C VAL A 684 6.89 -34.41 -17.31
N ARG A 685 7.04 -35.42 -18.18
CA ARG A 685 8.00 -35.46 -19.31
C ARG A 685 7.37 -35.15 -20.68
N ASP A 686 6.15 -35.64 -20.90
CA ASP A 686 5.29 -35.52 -22.08
C ASP A 686 4.35 -34.31 -21.98
N GLY A 687 4.45 -33.54 -20.90
CA GLY A 687 3.79 -32.24 -20.81
C GLY A 687 2.28 -32.35 -20.67
N TYR A 688 1.81 -32.83 -19.51
CA TYR A 688 0.55 -32.33 -18.94
C TYR A 688 0.68 -30.89 -18.38
N MET A 689 1.70 -30.19 -18.88
CA MET A 689 1.81 -28.75 -19.06
C MET A 689 1.55 -28.33 -20.53
N SER A 690 0.82 -29.12 -21.32
CA SER A 690 0.32 -28.67 -22.62
C SER A 690 -0.93 -27.80 -22.40
N ASP A 691 -0.75 -26.51 -22.68
CA ASP A 691 -1.78 -25.52 -22.96
C ASP A 691 -2.72 -25.11 -21.81
N ALA A 692 -2.30 -25.31 -20.56
CA ALA A 692 -2.71 -24.40 -19.49
C ALA A 692 -1.53 -23.47 -19.20
N GLU A 693 -1.69 -22.22 -19.61
CA GLU A 693 -0.82 -21.06 -19.40
C GLU A 693 -0.31 -20.93 -17.94
N ASP A 694 0.62 -21.78 -17.48
CA ASP A 694 1.53 -21.44 -16.38
C ASP A 694 2.74 -20.76 -16.99
N SER A 695 2.48 -19.54 -17.44
CA SER A 695 3.47 -18.54 -17.77
C SER A 695 4.18 -18.07 -16.49
N ASP A 696 4.94 -18.95 -15.82
CA ASP A 696 5.95 -18.50 -14.86
C ASP A 696 7.07 -17.71 -15.58
N GLY A 697 7.12 -17.78 -16.91
CA GLY A 697 7.89 -16.93 -17.82
C GLY A 697 7.18 -15.70 -18.41
N GLU A 698 5.86 -15.49 -18.22
CA GLU A 698 5.22 -14.17 -18.54
C GLU A 698 5.13 -13.24 -17.31
N TRP A 699 5.95 -13.53 -16.30
CA TRP A 699 6.30 -12.53 -15.29
C TRP A 699 7.82 -12.25 -15.28
N GLU A 700 8.58 -12.74 -16.27
CA GLU A 700 9.87 -12.16 -16.66
C GLU A 700 9.59 -10.78 -17.25
N GLU A 701 9.70 -9.75 -16.41
CA GLU A 701 9.32 -8.38 -16.74
C GLU A 701 7.84 -8.28 -17.17
N LEU A 702 7.05 -7.52 -16.43
CA LEU A 702 5.85 -6.96 -17.02
C LEU A 702 6.33 -6.13 -18.21
N ASP A 703 6.28 -6.71 -19.43
CA ASP A 703 6.52 -5.96 -20.66
C ASP A 703 5.56 -4.77 -20.63
N ASP A 704 6.14 -3.59 -20.42
CA ASP A 704 5.47 -2.29 -20.41
C ASP A 704 4.82 -2.00 -21.79
N GLU A 705 5.15 -2.78 -22.82
CA GLU A 705 4.49 -2.77 -24.13
C GLU A 705 3.02 -3.22 -24.06
N ALA A 706 2.64 -4.17 -23.19
CA ALA A 706 1.24 -4.60 -23.07
C ALA A 706 0.34 -3.53 -22.39
N THR A 707 0.93 -2.61 -21.62
CA THR A 707 0.22 -1.42 -21.13
C THR A 707 0.05 -0.34 -22.18
N THR A 708 0.81 -0.40 -23.26
CA THR A 708 0.85 0.60 -24.33
C THR A 708 0.03 0.15 -25.55
N GLU A 709 0.16 -1.10 -26.00
CA GLU A 709 -0.46 -1.59 -27.24
C GLU A 709 -1.97 -1.82 -27.19
N ALA A 710 -2.58 -1.98 -26.01
CA ALA A 710 -4.03 -2.11 -25.90
C ALA A 710 -4.78 -0.78 -26.16
N PHE A 711 -4.07 0.34 -26.29
CA PHE A 711 -4.64 1.67 -26.51
C PHE A 711 -4.55 2.18 -27.95
N ASP A 712 -3.64 1.66 -28.78
CA ASP A 712 -3.38 2.20 -30.13
C ASP A 712 -4.25 1.62 -31.25
N ARG A 713 -5.11 0.64 -30.98
CA ARG A 713 -6.11 0.17 -31.95
C ARG A 713 -7.43 0.90 -31.80
N LEU A 714 -7.46 2.16 -32.24
CA LEU A 714 -8.68 2.74 -32.83
C LEU A 714 -8.62 2.45 -34.34
N PRO A 715 -9.70 1.96 -34.98
CA PRO A 715 -9.78 1.96 -36.43
C PRO A 715 -9.74 3.43 -36.93
N PRO A 716 -9.14 3.70 -38.10
CA PRO A 716 -9.15 5.04 -38.67
C PRO A 716 -10.60 5.51 -38.86
N GLU A 717 -10.84 6.77 -38.52
CA GLU A 717 -12.09 7.47 -38.79
C GLU A 717 -12.40 7.37 -40.30
N GLU A 718 -13.52 6.73 -40.65
CA GLU A 718 -14.16 6.95 -41.94
C GLU A 718 -15.17 8.10 -41.78
N ASP A 719 -15.11 9.02 -42.74
CA ASP A 719 -15.84 10.29 -42.87
C ASP A 719 -17.37 10.24 -42.61
#